data_AF-A0A931J3X6-F1
#
_entry.id   AF-A0A931J3X6-F1
#
_cell.length_a   1.000
_cell.length_b   1.000
_cell.length_c   1.000
_cell.angle_alpha   90.00
_cell.angle_beta   90.00
_cell.angle_gamma   90.00
#
_symmetry.space_group_name_H-M   'P 1'
#
loop_
_entity.id
_entity.type
_entity.pdbx_description
1 polymer ?
#
loop_
_entity_poly.entity_id
_entity_poly.type
_entity_poly.pdbx_seq_one_letter_code
_entity_poly.pdbx_strand_id
1 'polypeptide(L)'
;MPRIVVYTVLTGSKEPLGDPLEGLSGAALQSDLEFDWVCFTDDPALRSPRWQMRLLQEPLPPERSSRRPKMLPHEYLGEWAHSLYIDNIVRFSRLPTQADLFGAHDPAASEALLRCFRHSNRDDLLTEAEAIVQLGYERVDRLAEQLDFYRAKGWLEQVQGLSTCTLILRANHGHAQLRRFGQIWWEQFLLYGKRDQMSFDLARVLTPQPVDYWPGLKNDCPWLHNTPNIAPTRVLANFDATRYRWRYRHDEAAQRDPRRHFQEKGRHDGRQHARRLQILEWLSYRYGASLGSQVAPRRQLAQPLDDLLEPLRKQGGRLLVMPVRVDDPKLPARYLPEELDAAVRVLAGFLGAWEGTRCDITAADLASGRAKLHPDAGRFDLVLVLGCPGPLAGAALRFVQEGLNPTQGLLLMALASSADAAGLHALESQLGQALQAHTLVAAHPSQHDELDAPLPNTLLALNWLHDPKLPKAAPAPAPAPSSVAPMPATEKLYIAYCTSGMGNRLRPLASALAYCQATGRKLKVYWDDITPNGCLTPWSDLFTTPIEAISLAEIAALDPARTALFTEKGPGHGVEREASRHERPQLLGLAQRGARLEHAQALRLDEAADVVIVYDNNYLLGLPKQASIEALRRLQPHPAVRDKVLGTVAGLGLSPSTPAVHARGTDFNMKEALATYSALIDERIPQGEFFLSTEDAELEAGLRQRYGARLKSRPDRLHLQLQEGKTSWSDPDSYTITREHGIDALVDIYLLASVQLVVFHPGSTFSEIARHLHGVLQGLPAPQDQWPAGSEPPALAAAPAAKAEPPALAAAKQQFEARVRALMPRGGAAYPLDTDNGPAGPLTPEQLPPDFFYWESLGYRIPLMERLFMNSYSGQPELKWDGAVFNQLAAIPFANFPREIFKRICPYPEAWSQMATMRGYIAGRKVLVIGSETFWIELLCALGGAAEITTVEYRPIHWTEPPQANLRTLTWDQFIGDLDAHRERYDLILSYSSIEHSGLGRYGDRLTPLGDLFTFQLMAQCMKPTGLCTAAVPTGQDLTHFNAHRIYGVQRIQAMEQISGLKYAGIVYPDPAYLAEDPEPALRAGWTLQALATLPLGKYRQPILCFAREGFSQQRYVQG
;
A
#
# COMPACT_ATOMS: atom_id res chain seq x y z
N MET A 1 5.06 0.04 -53.94
CA MET A 1 3.93 0.75 -53.31
C MET A 1 4.36 1.24 -51.92
N PRO A 2 3.65 2.15 -51.24
CA PRO A 2 3.98 2.45 -49.85
C PRO A 2 3.85 1.17 -49.03
N ARG A 3 4.90 0.84 -48.29
CA ARG A 3 4.98 -0.38 -47.49
C ARG A 3 4.63 -0.07 -46.04
N ILE A 4 3.72 -0.84 -45.45
CA ILE A 4 3.23 -0.66 -44.08
C ILE A 4 3.29 -1.99 -43.33
N VAL A 5 3.75 -1.96 -42.07
CA VAL A 5 3.66 -3.12 -41.19
C VAL A 5 2.35 -3.10 -40.42
N VAL A 6 1.53 -4.13 -40.60
CA VAL A 6 0.38 -4.41 -39.74
C VAL A 6 0.85 -5.33 -38.65
N TYR A 7 0.60 -4.97 -37.40
CA TYR A 7 1.05 -5.77 -36.27
C TYR A 7 0.01 -5.94 -35.19
N THR A 8 0.09 -7.08 -34.51
CA THR A 8 -0.69 -7.40 -33.32
C THR A 8 0.21 -7.94 -32.22
N VAL A 9 -0.31 -8.01 -31.01
CA VAL A 9 0.39 -8.56 -29.86
C VAL A 9 -0.52 -9.55 -29.14
N LEU A 10 -0.10 -10.81 -29.07
CA LEU A 10 -0.82 -11.88 -28.40
C LEU A 10 0.09 -12.60 -27.42
N THR A 11 -0.14 -12.36 -26.14
CA THR A 11 0.64 -12.97 -25.04
C THR A 11 -0.28 -13.69 -24.07
N GLY A 12 0.14 -14.87 -23.61
CA GLY A 12 -0.60 -15.72 -22.67
C GLY A 12 -1.88 -16.35 -23.22
N SER A 13 -2.47 -17.28 -22.46
CA SER A 13 -3.66 -18.06 -22.83
C SER A 13 -4.98 -17.25 -22.73
N LYS A 14 -5.14 -16.22 -23.55
CA LYS A 14 -6.32 -15.34 -23.53
C LYS A 14 -7.36 -15.70 -24.59
N GLU A 15 -6.91 -15.89 -25.82
CA GLU A 15 -7.72 -16.14 -27.02
C GLU A 15 -6.83 -16.69 -28.16
N PRO A 16 -7.38 -17.41 -29.14
CA PRO A 16 -6.62 -17.84 -30.31
C PRO A 16 -6.13 -16.66 -31.16
N LEU A 17 -5.01 -16.83 -31.87
CA LEU A 17 -4.51 -15.84 -32.85
C LEU A 17 -5.50 -15.70 -34.00
N GLY A 18 -5.96 -14.47 -34.25
CA GLY A 18 -6.90 -14.16 -35.33
C GLY A 18 -6.20 -14.03 -36.68
N ASP A 19 -6.86 -14.46 -37.76
CA ASP A 19 -6.47 -14.11 -39.12
C ASP A 19 -7.27 -12.87 -39.58
N PRO A 20 -6.62 -11.70 -39.76
CA PRO A 20 -7.32 -10.48 -40.11
C PRO A 20 -7.91 -10.50 -41.53
N LEU A 21 -7.51 -11.44 -42.40
CA LEU A 21 -8.04 -11.59 -43.76
C LEU A 21 -8.95 -12.83 -43.91
N GLU A 22 -9.36 -13.44 -42.80
CA GLU A 22 -10.22 -14.62 -42.84
C GLU A 22 -11.50 -14.33 -43.64
N GLY A 23 -11.76 -15.15 -44.66
CA GLY A 23 -12.93 -15.01 -45.54
C GLY A 23 -12.78 -14.00 -46.69
N LEU A 24 -11.65 -13.32 -46.83
CA LEU A 24 -11.40 -12.40 -47.95
C LEU A 24 -10.85 -13.12 -49.19
N SER A 25 -11.31 -12.71 -50.37
CA SER A 25 -10.84 -13.20 -51.67
C SER A 25 -11.06 -12.17 -52.78
N GLY A 26 -10.40 -12.38 -53.93
CA GLY A 26 -10.60 -11.55 -55.13
C GLY A 26 -10.32 -10.06 -54.90
N ALA A 27 -11.25 -9.20 -55.33
CA ALA A 27 -11.12 -7.75 -55.24
C ALA A 27 -10.95 -7.23 -53.80
N ALA A 28 -11.43 -7.96 -52.77
CA ALA A 28 -11.28 -7.56 -51.37
C ALA A 28 -9.84 -7.65 -50.85
N LEU A 29 -8.95 -8.37 -51.56
CA LEU A 29 -7.52 -8.44 -51.29
C LEU A 29 -6.69 -7.47 -52.14
N GLN A 30 -7.33 -6.62 -52.95
CA GLN A 30 -6.63 -5.59 -53.72
C GLN A 30 -6.46 -4.32 -52.87
N SER A 31 -5.25 -3.78 -52.88
CA SER A 31 -4.89 -2.50 -52.27
C SER A 31 -3.73 -1.88 -53.06
N ASP A 32 -3.62 -0.56 -53.00
CA ASP A 32 -2.49 0.22 -53.50
C ASP A 32 -1.32 0.29 -52.48
N LEU A 33 -1.39 -0.46 -51.38
CA LEU A 33 -0.37 -0.62 -50.34
C LEU A 33 0.25 -2.02 -50.34
N GLU A 34 1.51 -2.10 -49.91
CA GLU A 34 2.19 -3.35 -49.58
C GLU A 34 2.17 -3.60 -48.06
N PHE A 35 1.75 -4.79 -47.62
CA PHE A 35 1.57 -5.13 -46.21
C PHE A 35 2.57 -6.17 -45.73
N ASP A 36 3.30 -5.85 -44.67
CA ASP A 36 3.97 -6.84 -43.81
C ASP A 36 3.11 -7.17 -42.60
N TRP A 37 3.16 -8.41 -42.12
CA TRP A 37 2.31 -8.88 -41.02
C TRP A 37 3.18 -9.40 -39.88
N VAL A 38 3.14 -8.75 -38.73
CA VAL A 38 3.96 -9.12 -37.56
C VAL A 38 3.08 -9.43 -36.34
N CYS A 39 3.30 -10.58 -35.69
CA CYS A 39 2.68 -10.87 -34.40
C CYS A 39 3.78 -10.98 -33.34
N PHE A 40 3.67 -10.14 -32.30
CA PHE A 40 4.50 -10.28 -31.10
C PHE A 40 3.85 -11.25 -30.13
N THR A 41 4.58 -12.26 -29.67
CA THR A 41 4.03 -13.31 -28.79
C THR A 41 5.06 -13.82 -27.79
N ASP A 42 4.61 -14.30 -26.64
CA ASP A 42 5.42 -15.02 -25.66
C ASP A 42 5.41 -16.55 -25.88
N ASP A 43 4.62 -17.05 -26.84
CA ASP A 43 4.49 -18.47 -27.16
C ASP A 43 5.43 -18.87 -28.32
N PRO A 44 6.54 -19.60 -28.05
CA PRO A 44 7.47 -20.05 -29.07
C PRO A 44 6.90 -21.14 -29.99
N ALA A 45 5.76 -21.75 -29.64
CA ALA A 45 5.08 -22.77 -30.43
C ALA A 45 3.98 -22.19 -31.34
N LEU A 46 3.58 -20.92 -31.15
CA LEU A 46 2.54 -20.28 -31.98
C LEU A 46 3.00 -20.16 -33.44
N ARG A 47 2.15 -20.56 -34.38
CA ARG A 47 2.41 -20.52 -35.82
C ARG A 47 1.24 -19.88 -36.56
N SER A 48 1.52 -19.21 -37.67
CA SER A 48 0.51 -18.66 -38.57
C SER A 48 1.02 -18.69 -40.02
N PRO A 49 0.14 -18.97 -40.99
CA PRO A 49 0.46 -18.80 -42.40
C PRO A 49 0.52 -17.33 -42.83
N ARG A 50 0.05 -16.40 -41.99
CA ARG A 50 -0.01 -14.96 -42.29
C ARG A 50 1.01 -14.17 -41.49
N TRP A 51 1.01 -14.35 -40.18
CA TRP A 51 1.80 -13.55 -39.26
C TRP A 51 3.24 -14.04 -39.20
N GLN A 52 4.19 -13.13 -39.41
CA GLN A 52 5.58 -13.33 -39.00
C GLN A 52 5.66 -13.23 -37.47
N MET A 53 6.04 -14.32 -36.81
CA MET A 53 6.15 -14.35 -35.35
C MET A 53 7.43 -13.67 -34.89
N ARG A 54 7.31 -12.75 -33.92
CA ARG A 54 8.42 -12.17 -33.17
C ARG A 54 8.24 -12.52 -31.70
N LEU A 55 9.20 -13.26 -31.14
CA LEU A 55 9.15 -13.62 -29.73
C LEU A 55 9.38 -12.39 -28.85
N LEU A 56 8.50 -12.17 -27.89
CA LEU A 56 8.55 -11.08 -26.93
C LEU A 56 9.03 -11.63 -25.58
N GLN A 57 10.19 -11.17 -25.13
CA GLN A 57 10.77 -11.55 -23.84
C GLN A 57 10.78 -10.34 -22.92
N GLU A 58 9.68 -10.17 -22.18
CA GLU A 58 9.50 -9.04 -21.26
C GLU A 58 9.45 -9.54 -19.82
N PRO A 59 10.16 -8.90 -18.87
CA PRO A 59 10.10 -9.25 -17.45
C PRO A 59 8.81 -8.73 -16.78
N LEU A 60 7.69 -8.82 -17.51
CA LEU A 60 6.37 -8.37 -17.09
C LEU A 60 5.33 -9.48 -17.32
N PRO A 61 4.20 -9.46 -16.59
CA PRO A 61 3.12 -10.40 -16.82
C PRO A 61 2.52 -10.23 -18.23
N PRO A 62 1.97 -11.27 -18.88
CA PRO A 62 1.46 -11.20 -20.25
C PRO A 62 0.50 -10.02 -20.50
N GLU A 63 -0.38 -9.72 -19.54
CA GLU A 63 -1.33 -8.61 -19.67
C GLU A 63 -0.67 -7.23 -19.78
N ARG A 64 0.53 -7.05 -19.23
CA ARG A 64 1.35 -5.83 -19.34
C ARG A 64 2.34 -5.89 -20.49
N SER A 65 3.01 -7.03 -20.70
CA SER A 65 3.97 -7.23 -21.80
C SER A 65 3.35 -6.94 -23.16
N SER A 66 2.11 -7.38 -23.38
CA SER A 66 1.40 -7.12 -24.64
C SER A 66 1.21 -5.64 -24.99
N ARG A 67 1.36 -4.73 -24.03
CA ARG A 67 1.15 -3.29 -24.25
C ARG A 67 2.43 -2.58 -24.65
N ARG A 68 3.61 -3.15 -24.38
CA ARG A 68 4.87 -2.49 -24.71
C ARG A 68 5.05 -2.29 -26.22
N PRO A 69 4.89 -3.30 -27.11
CA PRO A 69 4.98 -3.06 -28.55
C PRO A 69 3.87 -2.14 -29.07
N LYS A 70 2.69 -2.16 -28.45
CA LYS A 70 1.57 -1.26 -28.77
C LYS A 70 1.88 0.20 -28.43
N MET A 71 2.49 0.47 -27.28
CA MET A 71 2.75 1.83 -26.77
C MET A 71 4.07 2.40 -27.29
N LEU A 72 5.09 1.55 -27.43
CA LEU A 72 6.46 1.88 -27.84
C LEU A 72 6.88 1.16 -29.13
N PRO A 73 6.11 1.24 -30.25
CA PRO A 73 6.44 0.50 -31.47
C PRO A 73 7.81 0.85 -32.05
N HIS A 74 8.35 2.04 -31.75
CA HIS A 74 9.67 2.46 -32.18
C HIS A 74 10.81 1.58 -31.65
N GLU A 75 10.60 0.86 -30.55
CA GLU A 75 11.57 -0.12 -30.02
C GLU A 75 11.56 -1.43 -30.82
N TYR A 76 10.51 -1.70 -31.60
CA TYR A 76 10.28 -3.01 -32.23
C TYR A 76 10.14 -2.99 -33.76
N LEU A 77 9.78 -1.83 -34.31
CA LEU A 77 9.38 -1.63 -35.72
C LEU A 77 10.13 -0.46 -36.35
N GLY A 78 11.30 -0.10 -35.82
CA GLY A 78 12.09 1.06 -36.28
C GLY A 78 12.53 0.98 -37.75
N GLU A 79 12.47 -0.21 -38.35
CA GLU A 79 12.77 -0.46 -39.76
C GLU A 79 11.63 -0.07 -40.72
N TRP A 80 10.42 0.21 -40.22
CA TRP A 80 9.28 0.67 -41.04
C TRP A 80 9.00 2.17 -40.86
N ALA A 81 8.63 2.83 -41.96
CA ALA A 81 8.19 4.23 -41.90
C ALA A 81 6.76 4.37 -41.34
N HIS A 82 5.92 3.36 -41.52
CA HIS A 82 4.52 3.35 -41.09
C HIS A 82 4.17 2.02 -40.43
N SER A 83 3.41 2.06 -39.33
CA SER A 83 2.84 0.87 -38.69
C SER A 83 1.35 1.04 -38.44
N LEU A 84 0.59 -0.03 -38.61
CA LEU A 84 -0.80 -0.15 -38.19
C LEU A 84 -0.93 -1.21 -37.11
N TYR A 85 -1.12 -0.79 -35.87
CA TYR A 85 -1.50 -1.70 -34.79
C TYR A 85 -2.96 -2.14 -34.99
N ILE A 86 -3.24 -3.43 -34.83
CA ILE A 86 -4.59 -3.97 -34.69
C ILE A 86 -4.68 -4.91 -33.48
N ASP A 87 -5.76 -4.81 -32.72
CA ASP A 87 -6.08 -5.85 -31.73
C ASP A 87 -6.26 -7.20 -32.44
N ASN A 88 -5.90 -8.30 -31.76
CA ASN A 88 -5.97 -9.67 -32.31
C ASN A 88 -7.37 -10.08 -32.85
N ILE A 89 -8.43 -9.40 -32.41
CA ILE A 89 -9.81 -9.67 -32.82
C ILE A 89 -10.23 -8.96 -34.12
N VAL A 90 -9.38 -8.07 -34.67
CA VAL A 90 -9.71 -7.26 -35.83
C VAL A 90 -9.72 -8.13 -37.09
N ARG A 91 -10.77 -7.98 -37.90
CA ARG A 91 -10.92 -8.57 -39.22
C ARG A 91 -11.24 -7.48 -40.23
N PHE A 92 -10.66 -7.57 -41.42
CA PHE A 92 -10.94 -6.67 -42.53
C PHE A 92 -12.12 -7.19 -43.35
N SER A 93 -12.98 -6.27 -43.83
CA SER A 93 -13.99 -6.58 -44.87
C SER A 93 -13.41 -6.42 -46.28
N ARG A 94 -12.35 -5.63 -46.41
CA ARG A 94 -11.41 -5.53 -47.55
C ARG A 94 -10.11 -4.92 -47.06
N LEU A 95 -9.00 -5.12 -47.77
CA LEU A 95 -7.76 -4.42 -47.44
C LEU A 95 -7.95 -2.89 -47.57
N PRO A 96 -7.40 -2.10 -46.63
CA PRO A 96 -7.46 -0.65 -46.71
C PRO A 96 -6.55 -0.15 -47.83
N THR A 97 -6.94 0.93 -48.48
CA THR A 97 -6.15 1.67 -49.47
C THR A 97 -5.34 2.78 -48.81
N GLN A 98 -4.43 3.40 -49.55
CA GLN A 98 -3.72 4.60 -49.11
C GLN A 98 -4.69 5.72 -48.72
N ALA A 99 -5.77 5.91 -49.50
CA ALA A 99 -6.81 6.89 -49.20
C ALA A 99 -7.56 6.57 -47.90
N ASP A 100 -7.79 5.30 -47.59
CA ASP A 100 -8.45 4.88 -46.35
C ASP A 100 -7.57 5.19 -45.11
N LEU A 101 -6.27 4.90 -45.18
CA LEU A 101 -5.37 5.08 -44.02
C LEU A 101 -4.93 6.53 -43.84
N PHE A 102 -4.57 7.22 -44.93
CA PHE A 102 -3.93 8.54 -44.91
C PHE A 102 -4.86 9.70 -45.32
N GLY A 103 -6.01 9.43 -45.95
CA GLY A 103 -6.93 10.46 -46.43
C GLY A 103 -6.54 11.00 -47.81
N ALA A 104 -7.17 12.10 -48.25
CA ALA A 104 -6.92 12.73 -49.56
C ALA A 104 -5.60 13.52 -49.66
N HIS A 105 -4.75 13.46 -48.64
CA HIS A 105 -3.47 14.17 -48.60
C HIS A 105 -2.34 13.28 -49.10
N ASP A 106 -1.35 13.89 -49.76
CA ASP A 106 -0.08 13.25 -50.09
C ASP A 106 0.55 12.69 -48.80
N PRO A 107 0.94 11.40 -48.72
CA PRO A 107 1.64 10.81 -47.58
C PRO A 107 2.92 11.57 -47.20
N ALA A 108 3.52 12.31 -48.13
CA ALA A 108 4.67 13.17 -47.88
C ALA A 108 4.30 14.55 -47.27
N ALA A 109 3.02 14.93 -47.24
CA ALA A 109 2.54 16.26 -46.87
C ALA A 109 1.66 16.31 -45.59
N SER A 110 1.39 15.19 -44.92
CA SER A 110 0.56 15.15 -43.70
C SER A 110 1.42 15.16 -42.42
N GLU A 111 1.29 16.20 -41.61
CA GLU A 111 2.02 16.40 -40.34
C GLU A 111 1.57 15.48 -39.17
N ALA A 112 0.47 14.72 -39.32
CA ALA A 112 -0.08 13.89 -38.24
C ALA A 112 0.64 12.54 -38.12
N LEU A 113 1.40 12.34 -37.03
CA LEU A 113 2.19 11.11 -36.82
C LEU A 113 1.42 9.96 -36.15
N LEU A 114 0.19 10.21 -35.71
CA LEU A 114 -0.65 9.22 -35.05
C LEU A 114 -2.12 9.44 -35.45
N ARG A 115 -2.80 8.36 -35.88
CA ARG A 115 -4.22 8.35 -36.21
C ARG A 115 -4.95 7.16 -35.59
N CYS A 116 -6.16 7.38 -35.06
CA CYS A 116 -7.03 6.34 -34.50
C CYS A 116 -8.52 6.69 -34.66
N PHE A 117 -9.44 5.92 -34.05
CA PHE A 117 -10.87 6.29 -34.00
C PHE A 117 -11.21 6.97 -32.67
N ARG A 118 -12.22 7.86 -32.69
CA ARG A 118 -12.83 8.35 -31.44
C ARG A 118 -13.59 7.23 -30.73
N HIS A 119 -13.75 7.35 -29.43
CA HIS A 119 -14.61 6.49 -28.64
C HIS A 119 -16.08 6.79 -28.96
N SER A 120 -16.94 5.75 -28.96
CA SER A 120 -18.34 5.87 -29.39
C SER A 120 -19.26 6.61 -28.42
N ASN A 121 -18.99 6.52 -27.12
CA ASN A 121 -19.91 6.96 -26.06
C ASN A 121 -19.21 7.30 -24.73
N ARG A 122 -17.88 7.50 -24.72
CA ARG A 122 -17.13 7.82 -23.50
C ARG A 122 -16.20 8.98 -23.82
N ASP A 123 -16.40 10.09 -23.13
CA ASP A 123 -15.75 11.36 -23.46
C ASP A 123 -14.75 11.83 -22.38
N ASP A 124 -14.69 11.14 -21.24
CA ASP A 124 -13.85 11.50 -20.10
C ASP A 124 -13.35 10.26 -19.33
N LEU A 125 -12.25 10.43 -18.58
CA LEU A 125 -11.59 9.35 -17.84
C LEU A 125 -12.42 8.80 -16.66
N LEU A 126 -13.33 9.58 -16.07
CA LEU A 126 -14.20 9.06 -15.00
C LEU A 126 -15.21 8.08 -15.58
N THR A 127 -15.79 8.40 -16.73
CA THR A 127 -16.73 7.53 -17.44
C THR A 127 -16.02 6.28 -17.99
N GLU A 128 -14.76 6.37 -18.40
CA GLU A 128 -13.94 5.18 -18.74
C GLU A 128 -13.70 4.29 -17.52
N ALA A 129 -13.27 4.88 -16.39
CA ALA A 129 -13.03 4.16 -15.16
C ALA A 129 -14.29 3.46 -14.64
N GLU A 130 -15.46 4.09 -14.75
CA GLU A 130 -16.73 3.46 -14.40
C GLU A 130 -17.00 2.21 -15.25
N ALA A 131 -16.81 2.30 -16.56
CA ALA A 131 -16.99 1.15 -17.44
C ALA A 131 -16.00 0.02 -17.12
N ILE A 132 -14.75 0.36 -16.77
CA ILE A 132 -13.73 -0.61 -16.31
C ILE A 132 -14.20 -1.35 -15.05
N VAL A 133 -14.78 -0.62 -14.08
CA VAL A 133 -15.31 -1.19 -12.83
C VAL A 133 -16.51 -2.08 -13.12
N GLN A 134 -17.46 -1.65 -13.95
CA GLN A 134 -18.64 -2.44 -14.31
C GLN A 134 -18.28 -3.75 -15.03
N LEU A 135 -17.16 -3.76 -15.76
CA LEU A 135 -16.60 -4.97 -16.40
C LEU A 135 -15.75 -5.81 -15.43
N GLY A 136 -15.38 -5.29 -14.26
CA GLY A 136 -14.49 -5.94 -13.30
C GLY A 136 -13.03 -6.04 -13.77
N TYR A 137 -12.62 -5.14 -14.66
CA TYR A 137 -11.33 -5.22 -15.35
C TYR A 137 -10.17 -4.61 -14.56
N GLU A 138 -10.46 -3.75 -13.59
CA GLU A 138 -9.48 -3.21 -12.63
C GLU A 138 -10.15 -2.96 -11.27
N ARG A 139 -9.34 -2.90 -10.21
CA ARG A 139 -9.79 -2.55 -8.85
C ARG A 139 -10.02 -1.04 -8.71
N VAL A 140 -10.96 -0.65 -7.85
CA VAL A 140 -11.30 0.77 -7.65
C VAL A 140 -10.15 1.55 -7.01
N ASP A 141 -9.43 0.96 -6.07
CA ASP A 141 -8.29 1.62 -5.41
C ASP A 141 -7.21 2.07 -6.42
N ARG A 142 -6.88 1.23 -7.40
CA ARG A 142 -5.93 1.58 -8.47
C ARG A 142 -6.42 2.67 -9.41
N LEU A 143 -7.72 2.67 -9.72
CA LEU A 143 -8.31 3.71 -10.55
C LEU A 143 -8.40 5.04 -9.79
N ALA A 144 -8.79 5.00 -8.52
CA ALA A 144 -8.87 6.17 -7.65
C ALA A 144 -7.48 6.81 -7.48
N GLU A 145 -6.45 6.00 -7.16
CA GLU A 145 -5.05 6.44 -7.07
C GLU A 145 -4.60 7.18 -8.33
N GLN A 146 -4.87 6.61 -9.51
CA GLN A 146 -4.53 7.20 -10.80
C GLN A 146 -5.27 8.52 -11.07
N LEU A 147 -6.59 8.54 -10.83
CA LEU A 147 -7.46 9.69 -11.08
C LEU A 147 -7.17 10.83 -10.11
N ASP A 148 -6.90 10.53 -8.84
CA ASP A 148 -6.53 11.51 -7.83
C ASP A 148 -5.19 12.15 -8.17
N PHE A 149 -4.23 11.37 -8.63
CA PHE A 149 -2.97 11.90 -9.14
C PHE A 149 -3.20 12.83 -10.34
N TYR A 150 -4.00 12.43 -11.32
CA TYR A 150 -4.30 13.27 -12.48
C TYR A 150 -5.05 14.56 -12.09
N ARG A 151 -5.97 14.48 -11.14
CA ARG A 151 -6.70 15.64 -10.60
C ARG A 151 -5.77 16.59 -9.88
N ALA A 152 -4.87 16.07 -9.04
CA ALA A 152 -3.87 16.86 -8.33
C ALA A 152 -2.90 17.60 -9.26
N LYS A 153 -2.65 17.03 -10.46
CA LYS A 153 -1.86 17.68 -11.52
C LYS A 153 -2.68 18.62 -12.41
N GLY A 154 -4.00 18.70 -12.21
CA GLY A 154 -4.92 19.46 -13.07
C GLY A 154 -5.04 18.89 -14.48
N TRP A 155 -4.62 17.64 -14.70
CA TRP A 155 -4.64 16.98 -16.02
C TRP A 155 -5.97 16.29 -16.29
N LEU A 156 -6.67 15.84 -15.24
CA LEU A 156 -7.88 15.04 -15.37
C LEU A 156 -8.94 15.76 -16.20
N GLU A 157 -9.24 17.01 -15.88
CA GLU A 157 -10.28 17.82 -16.53
C GLU A 157 -9.89 18.28 -17.95
N GLN A 158 -8.59 18.19 -18.31
CA GLN A 158 -8.10 18.53 -19.64
C GLN A 158 -8.32 17.40 -20.65
N VAL A 159 -8.54 16.17 -20.18
CA VAL A 159 -8.80 15.02 -21.04
C VAL A 159 -10.25 15.05 -21.49
N GLN A 160 -10.49 15.59 -22.68
CA GLN A 160 -11.80 15.61 -23.34
C GLN A 160 -11.77 14.83 -24.65
N GLY A 161 -12.76 13.95 -24.83
CA GLY A 161 -12.85 13.00 -25.93
C GLY A 161 -11.83 11.87 -25.78
N LEU A 162 -12.33 10.63 -25.75
CA LEU A 162 -11.46 9.46 -25.67
C LEU A 162 -11.24 8.80 -27.02
N SER A 163 -10.17 8.02 -27.09
CA SER A 163 -9.72 7.32 -28.28
C SER A 163 -9.95 5.81 -28.18
N THR A 164 -10.41 5.20 -29.27
CA THR A 164 -10.51 3.75 -29.41
C THR A 164 -9.19 3.18 -29.90
N CYS A 165 -8.44 2.56 -28.99
CA CYS A 165 -7.11 2.00 -29.25
C CYS A 165 -7.12 0.60 -29.90
N THR A 166 -8.20 0.19 -30.57
CA THR A 166 -8.27 -1.10 -31.29
C THR A 166 -7.51 -1.07 -32.60
N LEU A 167 -7.40 0.10 -33.23
CA LEU A 167 -6.57 0.36 -34.40
C LEU A 167 -5.80 1.67 -34.20
N ILE A 168 -4.49 1.64 -34.46
CA ILE A 168 -3.62 2.82 -34.32
C ILE A 168 -2.65 2.85 -35.49
N LEU A 169 -2.78 3.84 -36.36
CA LEU A 169 -1.81 4.16 -37.40
C LEU A 169 -0.75 5.10 -36.83
N ARG A 170 0.52 4.83 -37.13
CA ARG A 170 1.65 5.70 -36.79
C ARG A 170 2.58 5.88 -37.96
N ALA A 171 3.10 7.09 -38.10
CA ALA A 171 4.12 7.46 -39.08
C ALA A 171 5.40 7.91 -38.37
N ASN A 172 6.55 7.65 -39.00
CA ASN A 172 7.88 8.07 -38.54
C ASN A 172 8.17 7.73 -37.07
N HIS A 173 8.47 6.47 -36.79
CA HIS A 173 8.80 5.97 -35.45
C HIS A 173 9.98 6.68 -34.77
N GLY A 174 10.86 7.33 -35.55
CA GLY A 174 11.98 8.12 -35.03
C GLY A 174 11.60 9.49 -34.48
N HIS A 175 10.37 9.97 -34.73
CA HIS A 175 9.98 11.33 -34.34
C HIS A 175 9.91 11.50 -32.81
N ALA A 176 10.59 12.53 -32.30
CA ALA A 176 10.75 12.74 -30.87
C ALA A 176 9.41 12.88 -30.11
N GLN A 177 8.43 13.57 -30.70
CA GLN A 177 7.12 13.74 -30.07
C GLN A 177 6.32 12.44 -29.99
N LEU A 178 6.36 11.60 -31.04
CA LEU A 178 5.65 10.32 -31.05
C LEU A 178 6.29 9.34 -30.05
N ARG A 179 7.63 9.35 -29.93
CA ARG A 179 8.34 8.59 -28.89
C ARG A 179 7.97 9.08 -27.50
N ARG A 180 7.92 10.40 -27.29
CA ARG A 180 7.54 10.98 -25.99
C ARG A 180 6.09 10.64 -25.62
N PHE A 181 5.17 10.67 -26.58
CA PHE A 181 3.78 10.22 -26.40
C PHE A 181 3.75 8.77 -25.94
N GLY A 182 4.45 7.88 -26.66
CA GLY A 182 4.54 6.46 -26.31
C GLY A 182 5.15 6.22 -24.92
N GLN A 183 6.19 6.98 -24.56
CA GLN A 183 6.85 6.92 -23.25
C GLN A 183 5.90 7.33 -22.12
N ILE A 184 5.20 8.47 -22.25
CA ILE A 184 4.22 8.90 -21.25
C ILE A 184 3.12 7.84 -21.12
N TRP A 185 2.59 7.36 -22.24
CA TRP A 185 1.56 6.32 -22.23
C TRP A 185 2.03 5.07 -21.47
N TRP A 186 3.23 4.60 -21.76
CA TRP A 186 3.84 3.44 -21.10
C TRP A 186 4.15 3.67 -19.62
N GLU A 187 4.74 4.81 -19.26
CA GLU A 187 5.06 5.20 -17.88
C GLU A 187 3.78 5.23 -17.02
N GLN A 188 2.72 5.89 -17.50
CA GLN A 188 1.45 5.97 -16.76
C GLN A 188 0.76 4.60 -16.66
N PHE A 189 0.86 3.76 -17.70
CA PHE A 189 0.38 2.38 -17.66
C PHE A 189 1.15 1.50 -16.64
N LEU A 190 2.46 1.73 -16.50
CA LEU A 190 3.28 0.99 -15.53
C LEU A 190 2.98 1.40 -14.08
N LEU A 191 2.82 2.70 -13.81
CA LEU A 191 2.61 3.24 -12.46
C LEU A 191 1.28 2.81 -11.83
N TYR A 192 0.22 2.65 -12.64
CA TYR A 192 -1.14 2.43 -12.13
C TYR A 192 -1.75 1.11 -12.62
N GLY A 193 -3.03 1.15 -13.04
CA GLY A 193 -3.81 0.00 -13.48
C GLY A 193 -3.45 -0.50 -14.88
N LYS A 194 -3.81 -1.76 -15.17
CA LYS A 194 -3.50 -2.46 -16.43
C LYS A 194 -4.40 -2.06 -17.61
N ARG A 195 -5.04 -0.88 -17.57
CA ARG A 195 -6.02 -0.41 -18.56
C ARG A 195 -5.43 0.72 -19.38
N ASP A 196 -5.08 0.41 -20.62
CA ASP A 196 -4.39 1.33 -21.52
C ASP A 196 -5.25 2.54 -21.92
N GLN A 197 -6.58 2.43 -21.84
CA GLN A 197 -7.51 3.54 -22.06
C GLN A 197 -7.37 4.67 -21.03
N MET A 198 -6.91 4.36 -19.80
CA MET A 198 -6.75 5.36 -18.73
C MET A 198 -5.56 6.30 -18.93
N SER A 199 -4.67 6.00 -19.88
CA SER A 199 -3.40 6.71 -20.05
C SER A 199 -3.14 7.20 -21.47
N PHE A 200 -3.85 6.69 -22.49
CA PHE A 200 -3.67 7.11 -23.88
C PHE A 200 -4.01 8.60 -24.09
N ASP A 201 -5.23 9.00 -23.75
CA ASP A 201 -5.67 10.38 -23.99
C ASP A 201 -5.05 11.37 -22.99
N LEU A 202 -4.56 10.89 -21.84
CA LEU A 202 -3.67 11.68 -21.01
C LEU A 202 -2.35 11.96 -21.73
N ALA A 203 -1.71 10.93 -22.30
CA ALA A 203 -0.48 11.12 -23.07
C ALA A 203 -0.69 12.11 -24.22
N ARG A 204 -1.88 12.06 -24.86
CA ARG A 204 -2.28 13.03 -25.90
C ARG A 204 -2.31 14.45 -25.37
N VAL A 205 -2.93 14.69 -24.21
CA VAL A 205 -2.98 16.02 -23.57
C VAL A 205 -1.59 16.52 -23.18
N LEU A 206 -0.71 15.63 -22.70
CA LEU A 206 0.62 16.00 -22.23
C LEU A 206 1.67 16.15 -23.35
N THR A 207 1.32 15.83 -24.60
CA THR A 207 2.21 16.03 -25.74
C THR A 207 1.66 17.07 -26.71
N PRO A 208 2.48 18.00 -27.21
CA PRO A 208 2.04 19.05 -28.14
C PRO A 208 1.64 18.55 -29.54
N GLN A 209 1.59 17.24 -29.77
CA GLN A 209 1.23 16.65 -31.05
C GLN A 209 -0.26 16.29 -31.11
N PRO A 210 -1.02 16.75 -32.12
CA PRO A 210 -2.40 16.32 -32.30
C PRO A 210 -2.47 14.86 -32.75
N VAL A 211 -3.32 14.08 -32.06
CA VAL A 211 -3.84 12.80 -32.55
C VAL A 211 -4.91 13.11 -33.59
N ASP A 212 -4.77 12.54 -34.77
CA ASP A 212 -5.79 12.66 -35.80
C ASP A 212 -6.81 11.51 -35.72
N TYR A 213 -8.03 11.74 -36.21
CA TYR A 213 -9.11 10.77 -36.13
C TYR A 213 -9.65 10.40 -37.51
N TRP A 214 -9.78 9.11 -37.78
CA TRP A 214 -10.55 8.66 -38.95
C TRP A 214 -12.03 9.09 -38.83
N PRO A 215 -12.70 9.34 -39.97
CA PRO A 215 -14.12 9.72 -39.96
C PRO A 215 -14.99 8.60 -39.40
N GLY A 216 -16.04 8.98 -38.66
CA GLY A 216 -16.99 8.06 -38.05
C GLY A 216 -16.43 7.29 -36.84
N LEU A 217 -17.14 6.24 -36.44
CA LEU A 217 -16.69 5.33 -35.39
C LEU A 217 -16.03 4.09 -36.00
N LYS A 218 -15.27 3.36 -35.18
CA LYS A 218 -14.67 2.07 -35.58
C LYS A 218 -15.71 1.14 -36.25
N ASN A 219 -16.94 1.12 -35.74
CA ASN A 219 -17.98 0.23 -36.23
C ASN A 219 -18.63 0.68 -37.55
N ASP A 220 -18.39 1.92 -37.97
CA ASP A 220 -18.85 2.48 -39.25
C ASP A 220 -17.78 2.34 -40.34
N CYS A 221 -16.61 1.81 -39.99
CA CYS A 221 -15.46 1.74 -40.87
C CYS A 221 -15.70 0.74 -42.01
N PRO A 222 -15.72 1.18 -43.29
CA PRO A 222 -16.18 0.35 -44.41
C PRO A 222 -15.23 -0.79 -44.76
N TRP A 223 -13.99 -0.74 -44.31
CA TRP A 223 -12.96 -1.77 -44.52
C TRP A 223 -12.75 -2.67 -43.29
N LEU A 224 -13.54 -2.51 -42.22
CA LEU A 224 -13.53 -3.39 -41.05
C LEU A 224 -14.79 -4.25 -40.97
N HIS A 225 -14.61 -5.49 -40.53
CA HIS A 225 -15.70 -6.34 -40.11
C HIS A 225 -16.03 -6.08 -38.63
N ASN A 226 -17.32 -5.83 -38.35
CA ASN A 226 -17.82 -5.58 -36.99
C ASN A 226 -17.80 -6.85 -36.14
N THR A 227 -16.64 -7.11 -35.55
CA THR A 227 -16.43 -8.25 -34.65
C THR A 227 -16.72 -7.81 -33.21
N PRO A 228 -17.67 -8.46 -32.51
CA PRO A 228 -17.95 -8.17 -31.12
C PRO A 228 -16.70 -8.37 -30.26
N ASN A 229 -16.43 -7.46 -29.32
CA ASN A 229 -15.28 -7.54 -28.42
C ASN A 229 -15.37 -8.69 -27.39
N ILE A 230 -16.57 -9.29 -27.24
CA ILE A 230 -16.87 -10.39 -26.31
C ILE A 230 -17.21 -11.62 -27.14
N ALA A 231 -16.29 -12.58 -27.19
CA ALA A 231 -16.49 -13.89 -27.81
C ALA A 231 -16.58 -14.96 -26.71
N PRO A 232 -17.43 -16.01 -26.86
CA PRO A 232 -17.55 -17.09 -25.88
C PRO A 232 -16.25 -17.85 -25.59
N THR A 233 -15.28 -17.77 -26.50
CA THR A 233 -13.99 -18.47 -26.44
C THR A 233 -12.89 -17.67 -25.71
N ARG A 234 -13.16 -16.41 -25.34
CA ARG A 234 -12.18 -15.48 -24.76
C ARG A 234 -12.18 -15.54 -23.24
N VAL A 235 -10.99 -15.61 -22.65
CA VAL A 235 -10.81 -15.36 -21.22
C VAL A 235 -10.87 -13.86 -20.97
N LEU A 236 -11.89 -13.42 -20.23
CA LEU A 236 -12.08 -12.01 -19.92
C LEU A 236 -11.05 -11.50 -18.91
N ALA A 237 -10.76 -10.19 -18.94
CA ALA A 237 -9.75 -9.57 -18.07
C ALA A 237 -10.14 -9.58 -16.57
N ASN A 238 -11.41 -9.87 -16.26
CA ASN A 238 -11.93 -10.06 -14.91
C ASN A 238 -11.82 -11.52 -14.42
N PHE A 239 -11.23 -12.46 -15.17
CA PHE A 239 -11.06 -13.84 -14.70
C PHE A 239 -10.23 -13.91 -13.40
N ASP A 240 -10.76 -14.60 -12.39
CA ASP A 240 -10.12 -14.82 -11.10
C ASP A 240 -9.42 -16.19 -11.07
N ALA A 241 -8.17 -16.20 -11.51
CA ALA A 241 -7.34 -17.41 -11.57
C ALA A 241 -7.13 -18.06 -10.19
N THR A 242 -7.06 -17.26 -9.11
CA THR A 242 -6.86 -17.78 -7.75
C THR A 242 -8.08 -18.57 -7.30
N ARG A 243 -9.27 -17.98 -7.44
CA ARG A 243 -10.53 -18.66 -7.12
C ARG A 243 -10.76 -19.88 -8.02
N TYR A 244 -10.39 -19.76 -9.30
CA TYR A 244 -10.51 -20.86 -10.25
C TYR A 244 -9.70 -22.08 -9.82
N ARG A 245 -8.43 -21.90 -9.48
CA ARG A 245 -7.56 -22.97 -8.99
C ARG A 245 -8.09 -23.65 -7.74
N TRP A 246 -8.64 -22.88 -6.80
CA TRP A 246 -9.23 -23.43 -5.60
C TRP A 246 -10.37 -24.43 -5.91
N ARG A 247 -11.26 -24.07 -6.84
CA ARG A 247 -12.38 -24.93 -7.26
C ARG A 247 -11.91 -26.21 -7.93
N TYR A 248 -10.85 -26.11 -8.73
CA TYR A 248 -10.23 -27.20 -9.48
C TYR A 248 -8.92 -27.69 -8.83
N ARG A 249 -8.83 -27.64 -7.50
CA ARG A 249 -7.63 -28.01 -6.73
C ARG A 249 -7.15 -29.44 -6.95
N HIS A 250 -8.04 -30.30 -7.44
CA HIS A 250 -7.74 -31.72 -7.72
C HIS A 250 -7.41 -31.98 -9.21
N ASP A 251 -7.44 -30.97 -10.09
CA ASP A 251 -7.06 -31.09 -11.50
C ASP A 251 -5.72 -30.39 -11.75
N GLU A 252 -4.68 -31.17 -12.07
CA GLU A 252 -3.32 -30.66 -12.31
C GLU A 252 -3.25 -29.68 -13.49
N ALA A 253 -4.07 -29.86 -14.54
CA ALA A 253 -4.07 -28.97 -15.69
C ALA A 253 -4.62 -27.58 -15.31
N ALA A 254 -5.61 -27.52 -14.42
CA ALA A 254 -6.09 -26.26 -13.84
C ALA A 254 -5.03 -25.59 -12.94
N GLN A 255 -4.20 -26.39 -12.26
CA GLN A 255 -3.06 -25.89 -11.48
C GLN A 255 -1.84 -25.54 -12.31
N ARG A 256 -1.79 -25.87 -13.59
CA ARG A 256 -0.76 -25.37 -14.48
C ARG A 256 -1.23 -24.08 -15.11
N ASP A 257 -2.20 -24.14 -16.01
CA ASP A 257 -2.70 -22.96 -16.72
C ASP A 257 -4.21 -22.84 -16.51
N PRO A 258 -4.68 -22.09 -15.49
CA PRO A 258 -6.10 -21.99 -15.19
C PRO A 258 -6.89 -21.30 -16.31
N ARG A 259 -6.24 -20.46 -17.13
CA ARG A 259 -6.90 -19.77 -18.25
C ARG A 259 -7.12 -20.73 -19.42
N ARG A 260 -6.11 -21.52 -19.78
CA ARG A 260 -6.25 -22.58 -20.78
C ARG A 260 -7.23 -23.66 -20.32
N HIS A 261 -7.13 -24.11 -19.08
CA HIS A 261 -8.06 -25.07 -18.51
C HIS A 261 -9.51 -24.53 -18.48
N PHE A 262 -9.69 -23.23 -18.19
CA PHE A 262 -10.99 -22.59 -18.29
C PHE A 262 -11.55 -22.63 -19.72
N GLN A 263 -10.73 -22.38 -20.75
CA GLN A 263 -11.16 -22.46 -22.16
C GLN A 263 -11.54 -23.89 -22.59
N GLU A 264 -10.84 -24.90 -22.09
CA GLU A 264 -11.02 -26.31 -22.44
C GLU A 264 -12.18 -26.97 -21.69
N LYS A 265 -12.24 -26.77 -20.37
CA LYS A 265 -13.19 -27.46 -19.47
C LYS A 265 -14.03 -26.50 -18.65
N GLY A 266 -13.39 -25.52 -17.99
CA GLY A 266 -14.02 -24.71 -16.94
C GLY A 266 -15.21 -23.87 -17.35
N ARG A 267 -15.24 -23.41 -18.60
CA ARG A 267 -16.28 -22.53 -19.12
C ARG A 267 -17.68 -23.14 -19.08
N HIS A 268 -17.77 -24.47 -19.03
CA HIS A 268 -19.02 -25.22 -19.11
C HIS A 268 -19.53 -25.71 -17.75
N ASP A 269 -18.87 -25.35 -16.65
CA ASP A 269 -19.21 -25.85 -15.31
C ASP A 269 -20.39 -25.14 -14.64
N GLY A 270 -20.96 -24.12 -15.29
CA GLY A 270 -22.09 -23.34 -14.79
C GLY A 270 -21.75 -22.37 -13.64
N ARG A 271 -20.47 -22.20 -13.28
CA ARG A 271 -20.04 -21.34 -12.17
C ARG A 271 -19.44 -20.03 -12.68
N GLN A 272 -19.59 -18.96 -11.89
CA GLN A 272 -18.96 -17.67 -12.18
C GLN A 272 -17.50 -17.64 -11.71
N HIS A 273 -16.57 -17.44 -12.64
CA HIS A 273 -15.12 -17.36 -12.37
C HIS A 273 -14.55 -15.95 -12.54
N ALA A 274 -15.42 -14.95 -12.69
CA ALA A 274 -15.02 -13.55 -12.71
C ALA A 274 -14.81 -13.02 -11.29
N ARG A 275 -13.93 -12.02 -11.18
CA ARG A 275 -13.78 -11.17 -10.00
C ARG A 275 -15.11 -10.52 -9.66
N ARG A 276 -15.28 -10.27 -8.37
CA ARG A 276 -16.41 -9.52 -7.86
C ARG A 276 -16.34 -8.06 -8.29
N LEU A 277 -17.49 -7.48 -8.62
CA LEU A 277 -17.60 -6.08 -9.01
C LEU A 277 -17.59 -5.18 -7.76
N GLN A 278 -17.03 -3.98 -7.89
CA GLN A 278 -16.85 -3.01 -6.80
C GLN A 278 -17.62 -1.72 -7.14
N ILE A 279 -18.91 -1.84 -7.40
CA ILE A 279 -19.68 -0.76 -8.03
C ILE A 279 -20.04 0.31 -6.99
N LEU A 280 -20.51 -0.06 -5.80
CA LEU A 280 -20.74 0.93 -4.75
C LEU A 280 -19.44 1.58 -4.28
N GLU A 281 -18.34 0.85 -4.25
CA GLU A 281 -17.02 1.42 -3.94
C GLU A 281 -16.64 2.52 -4.94
N TRP A 282 -16.83 2.26 -6.24
CA TRP A 282 -16.59 3.23 -7.30
C TRP A 282 -17.52 4.45 -7.23
N LEU A 283 -18.83 4.23 -7.08
CA LEU A 283 -19.80 5.32 -6.99
C LEU A 283 -19.53 6.18 -5.74
N SER A 284 -19.11 5.55 -4.64
CA SER A 284 -18.69 6.25 -3.42
C SER A 284 -17.51 7.17 -3.68
N TYR A 285 -16.45 6.68 -4.34
CA TYR A 285 -15.32 7.50 -4.77
C TYR A 285 -15.76 8.64 -5.70
N ARG A 286 -16.51 8.32 -6.77
CA ARG A 286 -16.91 9.27 -7.82
C ARG A 286 -17.75 10.43 -7.27
N TYR A 287 -18.64 10.17 -6.33
CA TYR A 287 -19.59 11.16 -5.80
C TYR A 287 -19.26 11.66 -4.40
N GLY A 288 -18.08 11.32 -3.86
CA GLY A 288 -17.61 11.78 -2.56
C GLY A 288 -18.44 11.25 -1.38
N ALA A 289 -18.95 10.03 -1.47
CA ALA A 289 -19.64 9.39 -0.35
C ALA A 289 -18.68 8.52 0.47
N SER A 290 -18.74 8.66 1.79
CA SER A 290 -17.94 7.90 2.77
C SER A 290 -18.44 6.46 3.02
N LEU A 291 -19.10 5.84 2.03
CA LEU A 291 -19.50 4.44 2.14
C LEU A 291 -18.32 3.52 1.80
N GLY A 292 -17.48 3.94 0.86
CA GLY A 292 -16.33 3.17 0.37
C GLY A 292 -15.05 3.35 1.19
N SER A 293 -13.97 2.74 0.72
CA SER A 293 -12.65 2.82 1.34
C SER A 293 -11.85 4.05 0.94
N GLN A 294 -12.22 4.75 -0.14
CA GLN A 294 -11.43 5.86 -0.71
C GLN A 294 -11.78 7.24 -0.11
N VAL A 295 -13.00 7.43 0.39
CA VAL A 295 -13.50 8.75 0.85
C VAL A 295 -13.70 8.75 2.37
N ALA A 296 -13.20 9.79 3.03
CA ALA A 296 -13.36 10.02 4.48
C ALA A 296 -14.76 10.61 4.81
N PRO A 297 -15.22 10.57 6.08
CA PRO A 297 -14.58 10.00 7.27
C PRO A 297 -15.14 8.63 7.67
N ARG A 298 -16.10 8.06 6.96
CA ARG A 298 -16.56 6.67 7.16
C ARG A 298 -16.02 5.73 6.07
N ARG A 299 -15.78 4.45 6.42
CA ARG A 299 -15.24 3.43 5.51
C ARG A 299 -15.87 2.06 5.79
N GLN A 300 -15.62 1.13 4.87
CA GLN A 300 -15.98 -0.31 4.97
C GLN A 300 -17.48 -0.63 4.92
N LEU A 301 -18.31 0.25 4.35
CA LEU A 301 -19.74 -0.01 4.14
C LEU A 301 -20.07 -0.49 2.72
N ALA A 302 -19.31 -0.04 1.73
CA ALA A 302 -19.62 -0.28 0.32
C ALA A 302 -19.66 -1.78 -0.04
N GLN A 303 -18.70 -2.58 0.46
CA GLN A 303 -18.62 -4.00 0.10
C GLN A 303 -19.79 -4.83 0.67
N PRO A 304 -20.14 -4.74 1.96
CA PRO A 304 -21.34 -5.37 2.49
C PRO A 304 -22.64 -4.87 1.84
N LEU A 305 -22.73 -3.56 1.56
CA LEU A 305 -23.90 -3.01 0.84
C LEU A 305 -23.99 -3.57 -0.58
N ASP A 306 -22.86 -3.75 -1.28
CA ASP A 306 -22.83 -4.37 -2.61
C ASP A 306 -23.35 -5.82 -2.51
N ASP A 307 -22.93 -6.61 -1.50
CA ASP A 307 -23.43 -7.99 -1.29
C ASP A 307 -24.95 -8.04 -1.11
N LEU A 308 -25.48 -7.14 -0.27
CA LEU A 308 -26.88 -7.14 0.12
C LEU A 308 -27.78 -6.60 -0.98
N LEU A 309 -27.31 -5.62 -1.76
CA LEU A 309 -28.11 -4.91 -2.75
C LEU A 309 -27.91 -5.39 -4.19
N GLU A 310 -26.77 -6.00 -4.54
CA GLU A 310 -26.52 -6.51 -5.89
C GLU A 310 -27.63 -7.46 -6.40
N PRO A 311 -28.15 -8.43 -5.60
CA PRO A 311 -29.23 -9.30 -6.04
C PRO A 311 -30.54 -8.56 -6.36
N LEU A 312 -30.78 -7.43 -5.67
CA LEU A 312 -31.99 -6.61 -5.76
C LEU A 312 -31.91 -5.55 -6.87
N ARG A 313 -30.69 -5.22 -7.31
CA ARG A 313 -30.41 -4.08 -8.20
C ARG A 313 -31.25 -4.04 -9.48
N LYS A 314 -31.53 -5.21 -10.08
CA LYS A 314 -32.30 -5.33 -11.34
C LYS A 314 -33.77 -5.72 -11.14
N GLN A 315 -34.21 -6.03 -9.92
CA GLN A 315 -35.56 -6.53 -9.65
C GLN A 315 -36.61 -5.41 -9.72
N GLY A 316 -36.20 -4.18 -9.38
CA GLY A 316 -37.12 -3.05 -9.20
C GLY A 316 -38.03 -3.25 -7.99
N GLY A 317 -38.85 -2.26 -7.67
CA GLY A 317 -39.70 -2.25 -6.49
C GLY A 317 -39.81 -0.86 -5.87
N ARG A 318 -40.51 -0.74 -4.75
CA ARG A 318 -40.66 0.53 -4.03
C ARG A 318 -39.58 0.66 -2.95
N LEU A 319 -38.80 1.73 -3.04
CA LEU A 319 -37.67 2.03 -2.16
C LEU A 319 -38.01 3.22 -1.26
N LEU A 320 -37.75 3.12 0.04
CA LEU A 320 -37.70 4.27 0.94
C LEU A 320 -36.24 4.54 1.35
N VAL A 321 -35.74 5.75 1.12
CA VAL A 321 -34.47 6.20 1.68
C VAL A 321 -34.75 7.23 2.77
N MET A 322 -34.32 6.93 3.99
CA MET A 322 -34.56 7.72 5.20
C MET A 322 -33.23 8.20 5.82
N PRO A 323 -32.72 9.38 5.42
CA PRO A 323 -31.61 10.03 6.10
C PRO A 323 -32.06 10.56 7.45
N VAL A 324 -31.35 10.20 8.52
CA VAL A 324 -31.57 10.68 9.88
C VAL A 324 -30.50 11.70 10.23
N ARG A 325 -30.90 12.97 10.34
CA ARG A 325 -29.99 14.08 10.67
C ARG A 325 -29.80 14.18 12.17
N VAL A 326 -28.54 14.33 12.61
CA VAL A 326 -28.17 14.40 14.02
C VAL A 326 -27.51 15.74 14.30
N ASP A 327 -28.23 16.64 14.96
CA ASP A 327 -27.73 17.98 15.36
C ASP A 327 -27.02 17.94 16.73
N ASP A 328 -26.36 16.82 17.06
CA ASP A 328 -25.57 16.70 18.28
C ASP A 328 -24.07 16.84 17.94
N PRO A 329 -23.45 18.00 18.24
CA PRO A 329 -22.03 18.21 17.98
C PRO A 329 -21.13 17.26 18.78
N LYS A 330 -21.64 16.64 19.87
CA LYS A 330 -20.90 15.74 20.76
C LYS A 330 -20.88 14.29 20.31
N LEU A 331 -21.62 13.91 19.26
CA LEU A 331 -21.51 12.58 18.66
C LEU A 331 -20.39 12.62 17.60
N PRO A 332 -19.17 12.12 17.91
CA PRO A 332 -17.99 12.33 17.06
C PRO A 332 -18.06 11.60 15.72
N ALA A 333 -18.76 10.45 15.65
CA ALA A 333 -18.90 9.67 14.43
C ALA A 333 -20.22 9.90 13.67
N ARG A 334 -20.90 11.04 13.92
CA ARG A 334 -22.13 11.39 13.20
C ARG A 334 -21.84 11.58 11.72
N TYR A 335 -22.81 11.23 10.88
CA TYR A 335 -22.71 11.60 9.47
C TYR A 335 -22.94 13.11 9.32
N LEU A 336 -22.09 13.76 8.53
CA LEU A 336 -22.33 15.15 8.15
C LEU A 336 -23.51 15.24 7.15
N PRO A 337 -24.26 16.35 7.12
CA PRO A 337 -25.34 16.57 6.14
C PRO A 337 -24.95 16.23 4.70
N GLU A 338 -23.80 16.73 4.25
CA GLU A 338 -23.25 16.52 2.91
C GLU A 338 -22.86 15.05 2.65
N GLU A 339 -22.39 14.37 3.69
CA GLU A 339 -22.01 12.95 3.66
C GLU A 339 -23.25 12.06 3.49
N LEU A 340 -24.32 12.34 4.25
CA LEU A 340 -25.61 11.69 4.09
C LEU A 340 -26.18 11.90 2.70
N ASP A 341 -26.17 13.15 2.23
CA ASP A 341 -26.70 13.48 0.91
C ASP A 341 -25.90 12.80 -0.22
N ALA A 342 -24.58 12.66 -0.08
CA ALA A 342 -23.75 11.89 -1.00
C ALA A 342 -24.08 10.39 -0.95
N ALA A 343 -24.23 9.80 0.24
CA ALA A 343 -24.61 8.41 0.41
C ALA A 343 -25.97 8.08 -0.22
N VAL A 344 -26.97 8.96 -0.04
CA VAL A 344 -28.29 8.85 -0.68
C VAL A 344 -28.17 8.84 -2.19
N ARG A 345 -27.40 9.77 -2.77
CA ARG A 345 -27.19 9.84 -4.22
C ARG A 345 -26.53 8.57 -4.77
N VAL A 346 -25.52 8.06 -4.08
CA VAL A 346 -24.81 6.83 -4.47
C VAL A 346 -25.74 5.61 -4.44
N LEU A 347 -26.52 5.44 -3.36
CA LEU A 347 -27.45 4.31 -3.23
C LEU A 347 -28.60 4.39 -4.23
N ALA A 348 -29.15 5.59 -4.47
CA ALA A 348 -30.18 5.80 -5.48
C ALA A 348 -29.66 5.51 -6.90
N GLY A 349 -28.45 5.98 -7.22
CA GLY A 349 -27.79 5.68 -8.51
C GLY A 349 -27.49 4.19 -8.68
N PHE A 350 -27.08 3.51 -7.62
CA PHE A 350 -26.87 2.07 -7.63
C PHE A 350 -28.16 1.29 -7.91
N LEU A 351 -29.27 1.69 -7.27
CA LEU A 351 -30.59 1.07 -7.34
C LEU A 351 -31.51 1.70 -8.41
N GLY A 352 -30.98 2.25 -9.49
CA GLY A 352 -31.75 3.06 -10.46
C GLY A 352 -33.00 2.42 -11.11
N ALA A 353 -33.24 1.12 -10.94
CA ALA A 353 -34.47 0.44 -11.37
C ALA A 353 -35.63 0.52 -10.33
N TRP A 354 -35.40 1.13 -9.16
CA TRP A 354 -36.36 1.20 -8.05
C TRP A 354 -37.10 2.54 -8.01
N GLU A 355 -38.39 2.50 -7.66
CA GLU A 355 -39.21 3.70 -7.43
C GLU A 355 -38.94 4.24 -6.01
N GLY A 356 -38.07 5.25 -5.91
CA GLY A 356 -37.56 5.76 -4.64
C GLY A 356 -38.34 6.94 -4.06
N THR A 357 -38.72 6.84 -2.79
CA THR A 357 -39.20 7.94 -1.95
C THR A 357 -38.10 8.34 -0.96
N ARG A 358 -37.81 9.64 -0.84
CA ARG A 358 -36.88 10.18 0.18
C ARG A 358 -37.66 10.79 1.34
N CYS A 359 -37.30 10.44 2.57
CA CYS A 359 -37.88 10.99 3.79
C CYS A 359 -36.78 11.45 4.76
N ASP A 360 -36.49 12.75 4.80
CA ASP A 360 -35.57 13.32 5.79
C ASP A 360 -36.26 13.45 7.15
N ILE A 361 -35.58 13.01 8.21
CA ILE A 361 -36.05 13.12 9.60
C ILE A 361 -34.89 13.50 10.53
N THR A 362 -35.16 14.22 11.61
CA THR A 362 -34.15 14.49 12.63
C THR A 362 -34.15 13.40 13.72
N ALA A 363 -33.00 13.17 14.35
CA ALA A 363 -32.91 12.26 15.49
C ALA A 363 -33.83 12.69 16.65
N ALA A 364 -34.05 13.99 16.83
CA ALA A 364 -34.96 14.54 17.85
C ALA A 364 -36.42 14.20 17.55
N ASP A 365 -36.86 14.35 16.30
CA ASP A 365 -38.22 13.99 15.87
C ASP A 365 -38.47 12.49 16.04
N LEU A 366 -37.47 11.68 15.65
CA LEU A 366 -37.53 10.23 15.80
C LEU A 366 -37.59 9.80 17.27
N ALA A 367 -36.80 10.43 18.14
CA ALA A 367 -36.80 10.18 19.58
C ALA A 367 -38.12 10.61 20.24
N SER A 368 -38.78 11.67 19.73
CA SER A 368 -40.06 12.15 20.27
C SER A 368 -41.21 11.17 20.06
N GLY A 369 -41.11 10.27 19.06
CA GLY A 369 -42.16 9.33 18.66
C GLY A 369 -43.43 9.98 18.10
N ARG A 370 -43.45 11.30 17.88
CA ARG A 370 -44.62 12.04 17.37
C ARG A 370 -44.72 12.01 15.84
N ALA A 371 -43.59 11.89 15.16
CA ALA A 371 -43.54 11.77 13.71
C ALA A 371 -44.06 10.39 13.30
N LYS A 372 -44.91 10.34 12.27
CA LYS A 372 -45.40 9.09 11.67
C LYS A 372 -45.28 9.17 10.16
N LEU A 373 -44.90 8.05 9.54
CA LEU A 373 -44.99 7.90 8.10
C LEU A 373 -46.48 7.86 7.70
N HIS A 374 -46.86 8.58 6.65
CA HIS A 374 -48.26 8.65 6.23
C HIS A 374 -48.75 7.25 5.80
N PRO A 375 -49.98 6.83 6.13
CA PRO A 375 -50.50 5.49 5.74
C PRO A 375 -50.47 5.23 4.23
N ASP A 376 -50.64 6.28 3.42
CA ASP A 376 -50.57 6.20 1.95
C ASP A 376 -49.14 6.34 1.39
N ALA A 377 -48.10 6.39 2.23
CA ALA A 377 -46.71 6.48 1.78
C ALA A 377 -46.26 5.27 0.92
N GLY A 378 -47.07 4.20 0.93
CA GLY A 378 -46.88 3.02 0.11
C GLY A 378 -46.25 1.86 0.85
N ARG A 379 -46.38 0.67 0.25
CA ARG A 379 -45.71 -0.54 0.73
C ARG A 379 -44.33 -0.62 0.09
N PHE A 380 -43.28 -0.39 0.89
CA PHE A 380 -41.89 -0.42 0.46
C PHE A 380 -41.32 -1.84 0.57
N ASP A 381 -40.67 -2.30 -0.50
CA ASP A 381 -39.98 -3.59 -0.56
C ASP A 381 -38.53 -3.48 -0.05
N LEU A 382 -37.94 -2.28 -0.13
CA LEU A 382 -36.61 -1.95 0.37
C LEU A 382 -36.64 -0.64 1.16
N VAL A 383 -36.10 -0.64 2.37
CA VAL A 383 -35.95 0.57 3.20
C VAL A 383 -34.50 0.74 3.60
N LEU A 384 -33.94 1.93 3.34
CA LEU A 384 -32.56 2.30 3.66
C LEU A 384 -32.58 3.43 4.69
N VAL A 385 -32.18 3.14 5.91
CA VAL A 385 -32.02 4.12 6.99
C VAL A 385 -30.55 4.51 7.11
N LEU A 386 -30.24 5.80 7.00
CA LEU A 386 -28.85 6.28 6.98
C LEU A 386 -28.61 7.28 8.12
N GLY A 387 -27.50 7.16 8.84
CA GLY A 387 -27.09 8.11 9.88
C GLY A 387 -27.86 8.01 11.21
N CYS A 388 -28.72 7.00 11.38
CA CYS A 388 -29.48 6.83 12.62
C CYS A 388 -28.55 6.46 13.78
N PRO A 389 -28.58 7.14 14.94
CA PRO A 389 -27.85 6.69 16.13
C PRO A 389 -28.30 5.29 16.55
N GLY A 390 -27.37 4.41 16.92
CA GLY A 390 -27.67 3.02 17.30
C GLY A 390 -28.80 2.87 18.35
N PRO A 391 -28.80 3.65 19.44
CA PRO A 391 -29.88 3.63 20.43
C PRO A 391 -31.28 4.01 19.88
N LEU A 392 -31.35 4.68 18.72
CA LEU A 392 -32.61 5.08 18.08
C LEU A 392 -33.06 4.11 16.97
N ALA A 393 -32.32 3.04 16.68
CA ALA A 393 -32.68 2.09 15.62
C ALA A 393 -34.09 1.50 15.81
N GLY A 394 -34.49 1.19 17.05
CA GLY A 394 -35.84 0.70 17.35
C GLY A 394 -36.93 1.74 17.09
N ALA A 395 -36.64 3.03 17.32
CA ALA A 395 -37.54 4.12 16.97
C ALA A 395 -37.64 4.31 15.45
N ALA A 396 -36.52 4.19 14.73
CA ALA A 396 -36.50 4.18 13.26
C ALA A 396 -37.39 3.06 12.69
N LEU A 397 -37.28 1.84 13.23
CA LEU A 397 -38.14 0.73 12.85
C LEU A 397 -39.62 1.05 13.09
N ARG A 398 -39.99 1.58 14.27
CA ARG A 398 -41.39 1.98 14.54
C ARG A 398 -41.92 3.01 13.58
N PHE A 399 -41.08 3.93 13.12
CA PHE A 399 -41.46 4.97 12.17
C PHE A 399 -41.79 4.38 10.79
N VAL A 400 -41.00 3.42 10.29
CA VAL A 400 -41.17 2.85 8.95
C VAL A 400 -42.09 1.62 8.90
N GLN A 401 -42.34 0.94 10.02
CA GLN A 401 -43.01 -0.36 10.06
C GLN A 401 -44.38 -0.40 9.36
N GLU A 402 -45.17 0.68 9.46
CA GLU A 402 -46.51 0.76 8.86
C GLU A 402 -46.46 0.84 7.31
N GLY A 403 -45.33 1.28 6.75
CA GLY A 403 -45.09 1.35 5.31
C GLY A 403 -44.35 0.14 4.73
N LEU A 404 -43.99 -0.87 5.52
CA LEU A 404 -43.28 -2.05 5.00
C LEU A 404 -44.23 -2.96 4.21
N ASN A 405 -43.72 -3.59 3.13
CA ASN A 405 -44.47 -4.66 2.47
C ASN A 405 -44.63 -5.86 3.43
N PRO A 406 -45.86 -6.28 3.78
CA PRO A 406 -46.05 -7.35 4.76
C PRO A 406 -45.64 -8.74 4.25
N THR A 407 -45.42 -8.92 2.94
CA THR A 407 -45.14 -10.23 2.35
C THR A 407 -43.66 -10.57 2.38
N GLN A 408 -42.81 -9.65 1.96
CA GLN A 408 -41.35 -9.79 1.96
C GLN A 408 -40.71 -8.42 1.76
N GLY A 409 -39.45 -8.29 2.19
CA GLY A 409 -38.65 -7.10 1.93
C GLY A 409 -37.35 -7.07 2.73
N LEU A 410 -36.60 -5.99 2.54
CA LEU A 410 -35.31 -5.77 3.19
C LEU A 410 -35.26 -4.38 3.84
N LEU A 411 -34.83 -4.33 5.10
CA LEU A 411 -34.55 -3.10 5.83
C LEU A 411 -33.05 -3.04 6.13
N LEU A 412 -32.36 -2.08 5.52
CA LEU A 412 -30.96 -1.80 5.81
C LEU A 412 -30.84 -0.55 6.67
N MET A 413 -30.02 -0.62 7.72
CA MET A 413 -29.71 0.53 8.57
C MET A 413 -28.19 0.75 8.62
N ALA A 414 -27.71 1.83 8.01
CA ALA A 414 -26.35 2.33 8.20
C ALA A 414 -26.35 3.36 9.34
N LEU A 415 -25.97 2.92 10.52
CA LEU A 415 -26.06 3.64 11.79
C LEU A 415 -24.86 4.58 12.02
N ALA A 416 -25.12 5.73 12.63
CA ALA A 416 -24.09 6.67 13.07
C ALA A 416 -23.27 6.13 14.26
N SER A 417 -23.85 5.27 15.09
CA SER A 417 -23.17 4.62 16.24
C SER A 417 -23.66 3.18 16.40
N SER A 418 -22.87 2.37 17.10
CA SER A 418 -23.13 0.94 17.29
C SER A 418 -24.48 0.64 17.96
N ALA A 419 -25.16 -0.39 17.46
CA ALA A 419 -26.25 -1.05 18.19
C ALA A 419 -25.69 -2.17 19.08
N ASP A 420 -26.16 -2.25 20.32
CA ASP A 420 -25.80 -3.34 21.23
C ASP A 420 -26.57 -4.63 20.91
N ALA A 421 -26.08 -5.77 21.42
CA ALA A 421 -26.69 -7.07 21.14
C ALA A 421 -28.16 -7.18 21.60
N ALA A 422 -28.49 -6.54 22.73
CA ALA A 422 -29.87 -6.47 23.22
C ALA A 422 -30.77 -5.69 22.27
N GLY A 423 -30.29 -4.56 21.74
CA GLY A 423 -30.98 -3.75 20.74
C GLY A 423 -31.19 -4.50 19.42
N LEU A 424 -30.22 -5.30 18.97
CA LEU A 424 -30.37 -6.14 17.76
C LEU A 424 -31.48 -7.18 17.92
N HIS A 425 -31.51 -7.90 19.05
CA HIS A 425 -32.55 -8.88 19.32
C HIS A 425 -33.94 -8.23 19.47
N ALA A 426 -33.99 -7.05 20.09
CA ALA A 426 -35.21 -6.26 20.19
C ALA A 426 -35.73 -5.83 18.81
N LEU A 427 -34.85 -5.40 17.90
CA LEU A 427 -35.21 -5.05 16.51
C LEU A 427 -35.77 -6.25 15.75
N GLU A 428 -35.09 -7.40 15.83
CA GLU A 428 -35.54 -8.65 15.18
C GLU A 428 -36.93 -9.05 15.66
N SER A 429 -37.14 -9.06 16.98
CA SER A 429 -38.40 -9.40 17.61
C SER A 429 -39.50 -8.41 17.26
N GLN A 430 -39.20 -7.10 17.28
CA GLN A 430 -40.16 -6.05 16.96
C GLN A 430 -40.63 -6.15 15.50
N LEU A 431 -39.71 -6.36 14.55
CA LEU A 431 -40.04 -6.52 13.13
C LEU A 431 -40.86 -7.80 12.89
N GLY A 432 -40.47 -8.92 13.51
CA GLY A 432 -41.19 -10.19 13.38
C GLY A 432 -42.61 -10.12 13.91
N GLN A 433 -42.81 -9.42 15.04
CA GLN A 433 -44.15 -9.16 15.59
C GLN A 433 -44.98 -8.23 14.70
N ALA A 434 -44.39 -7.15 14.18
CA ALA A 434 -45.08 -6.19 13.34
C ALA A 434 -45.59 -6.81 12.03
N LEU A 435 -44.80 -7.70 11.42
CA LEU A 435 -45.10 -8.28 10.10
C LEU A 435 -45.63 -9.71 10.13
N GLN A 436 -45.66 -10.36 11.30
CA GLN A 436 -45.98 -11.79 11.45
C GLN A 436 -45.13 -12.64 10.50
N ALA A 437 -43.82 -12.39 10.50
CA ALA A 437 -42.88 -12.96 9.55
C ALA A 437 -41.65 -13.50 10.28
N HIS A 438 -40.96 -14.46 9.66
CA HIS A 438 -39.63 -14.83 10.09
C HIS A 438 -38.66 -13.71 9.71
N THR A 439 -37.90 -13.22 10.68
CA THR A 439 -36.91 -12.16 10.52
C THR A 439 -35.51 -12.73 10.71
N LEU A 440 -34.56 -12.24 9.92
CA LEU A 440 -33.14 -12.52 10.08
C LEU A 440 -32.39 -11.21 10.11
N VAL A 441 -31.53 -11.03 11.12
CA VAL A 441 -30.67 -9.85 11.25
C VAL A 441 -29.22 -10.23 10.98
N ALA A 442 -28.60 -9.57 10.01
CA ALA A 442 -27.15 -9.58 9.81
C ALA A 442 -26.58 -8.22 10.22
N ALA A 443 -25.42 -8.22 10.90
CA ALA A 443 -24.75 -7.02 11.34
C ALA A 443 -23.31 -6.98 10.82
N HIS A 444 -22.89 -5.83 10.30
CA HIS A 444 -21.54 -5.59 9.83
C HIS A 444 -20.93 -4.37 10.54
N PRO A 445 -19.62 -4.40 10.86
CA PRO A 445 -18.92 -3.25 11.39
C PRO A 445 -18.69 -2.18 10.31
N SER A 446 -18.39 -0.96 10.72
CA SER A 446 -17.84 0.09 9.86
C SER A 446 -16.70 0.81 10.55
N GLN A 447 -15.91 1.58 9.82
CA GLN A 447 -14.76 2.31 10.38
C GLN A 447 -14.96 3.83 10.25
N HIS A 448 -14.51 4.60 11.24
CA HIS A 448 -14.45 6.08 11.19
C HIS A 448 -12.99 6.60 11.27
N ASP A 449 -12.65 7.71 10.61
CA ASP A 449 -11.25 8.26 10.51
C ASP A 449 -10.78 8.72 11.87
N GLU A 450 -11.72 9.28 12.63
CA GLU A 450 -11.48 9.87 13.93
C GLU A 450 -11.59 8.86 15.09
N LEU A 451 -11.79 7.57 14.80
CA LEU A 451 -11.91 6.52 15.81
C LEU A 451 -10.81 5.47 15.67
N ASP A 452 -10.17 5.13 16.79
CA ASP A 452 -9.07 4.15 16.86
C ASP A 452 -9.51 2.69 16.63
N ALA A 453 -10.81 2.40 16.83
CA ALA A 453 -11.39 1.08 16.66
C ALA A 453 -12.58 1.11 15.70
N PRO A 454 -12.87 0.00 14.98
CA PRO A 454 -14.09 -0.13 14.20
C PRO A 454 -15.32 0.01 15.08
N LEU A 455 -16.39 0.58 14.53
CA LEU A 455 -17.71 0.60 15.14
C LEU A 455 -18.41 -0.73 14.86
N PRO A 456 -18.65 -1.60 15.86
CA PRO A 456 -19.40 -2.84 15.66
C PRO A 456 -20.87 -2.55 15.36
N ASN A 457 -21.56 -3.47 14.67
CA ASN A 457 -23.01 -3.45 14.48
C ASN A 457 -23.57 -2.13 13.95
N THR A 458 -22.91 -1.52 12.98
CA THR A 458 -23.33 -0.23 12.39
C THR A 458 -23.98 -0.36 11.04
N LEU A 459 -23.87 -1.51 10.36
CA LEU A 459 -24.71 -1.82 9.22
C LEU A 459 -25.57 -3.02 9.57
N LEU A 460 -26.87 -2.80 9.68
CA LEU A 460 -27.85 -3.83 10.01
C LEU A 460 -28.65 -4.17 8.76
N ALA A 461 -28.84 -5.45 8.49
CA ALA A 461 -29.70 -5.94 7.43
C ALA A 461 -30.77 -6.85 8.03
N LEU A 462 -32.03 -6.43 7.93
CA LEU A 462 -33.18 -7.16 8.42
C LEU A 462 -34.00 -7.62 7.22
N ASN A 463 -34.01 -8.92 6.94
CA ASN A 463 -34.82 -9.50 5.89
C ASN A 463 -36.03 -10.21 6.50
N TRP A 464 -37.18 -10.17 5.84
CA TRP A 464 -38.37 -10.90 6.27
C TRP A 464 -39.09 -11.59 5.12
N LEU A 465 -39.74 -12.70 5.44
CA LEU A 465 -40.63 -13.44 4.56
C LEU A 465 -41.87 -13.86 5.35
N HIS A 466 -43.05 -13.54 4.83
CA HIS A 466 -44.33 -13.84 5.45
C HIS A 466 -44.57 -15.35 5.53
N ASP A 467 -44.97 -15.82 6.72
CA ASP A 467 -45.41 -17.19 6.94
C ASP A 467 -46.84 -17.17 7.54
N PRO A 468 -47.86 -17.64 6.80
CA PRO A 468 -49.25 -17.61 7.24
C PRO A 468 -49.57 -18.54 8.43
N LYS A 469 -48.61 -19.30 8.96
CA LYS A 469 -48.80 -20.24 10.09
C LYS A 469 -48.37 -19.69 11.45
N LEU A 470 -47.84 -18.47 11.54
CA LEU A 470 -47.40 -17.86 12.81
C LEU A 470 -48.60 -17.30 13.61
N PRO A 471 -48.87 -17.78 14.85
CA PRO A 471 -49.95 -17.23 15.67
C PRO A 471 -49.62 -15.84 16.23
N LYS A 472 -50.64 -14.97 16.39
CA LYS A 472 -50.53 -13.66 17.09
C LYS A 472 -50.05 -13.87 18.54
N ALA A 473 -48.86 -13.39 18.88
CA ALA A 473 -48.31 -13.51 20.23
C ALA A 473 -48.78 -12.37 21.17
N ALA A 474 -49.11 -12.73 22.41
CA ALA A 474 -49.39 -11.83 23.52
C ALA A 474 -48.08 -11.21 24.09
N PRO A 475 -48.12 -10.03 24.73
CA PRO A 475 -46.91 -9.33 25.20
C PRO A 475 -46.16 -10.13 26.28
N ALA A 476 -44.85 -10.25 26.12
CA ALA A 476 -43.98 -10.98 27.03
C ALA A 476 -43.72 -10.21 28.35
N PRO A 477 -43.63 -10.90 29.51
CA PRO A 477 -43.31 -10.27 30.78
C PRO A 477 -41.82 -9.92 30.90
N ALA A 478 -41.52 -8.91 31.73
CA ALA A 478 -40.18 -8.39 31.98
C ALA A 478 -39.21 -9.45 32.53
N PRO A 479 -37.91 -9.39 32.18
CA PRO A 479 -36.93 -10.40 32.61
C PRO A 479 -36.59 -10.22 34.10
N ALA A 480 -36.64 -11.34 34.83
CA ALA A 480 -36.12 -11.46 36.19
C ALA A 480 -34.57 -11.50 36.18
N PRO A 481 -33.90 -11.06 37.27
CA PRO A 481 -32.45 -11.08 37.35
C PRO A 481 -31.93 -12.52 37.48
N SER A 482 -31.11 -12.96 36.53
CA SER A 482 -30.47 -14.28 36.59
C SER A 482 -29.26 -14.24 37.54
N SER A 483 -29.43 -14.76 38.75
CA SER A 483 -28.31 -15.30 39.53
C SER A 483 -28.01 -16.70 39.02
N VAL A 484 -26.97 -16.87 38.22
CA VAL A 484 -26.44 -18.19 37.85
C VAL A 484 -25.13 -18.39 38.60
N ALA A 485 -25.12 -19.36 39.50
CA ALA A 485 -23.89 -19.88 40.11
C ALA A 485 -23.06 -20.60 39.03
N PRO A 486 -21.71 -20.56 39.10
CA PRO A 486 -20.85 -21.18 38.11
C PRO A 486 -20.97 -22.71 38.13
N MET A 487 -21.20 -23.29 36.94
CA MET A 487 -21.07 -24.72 36.68
C MET A 487 -19.61 -25.07 36.27
N PRO A 488 -19.18 -26.33 36.44
CA PRO A 488 -17.75 -26.69 36.50
C PRO A 488 -17.02 -26.58 35.15
N ALA A 489 -15.69 -26.46 35.26
CA ALA A 489 -14.73 -26.19 34.19
C ALA A 489 -14.91 -27.10 32.96
N THR A 490 -15.31 -26.49 31.85
CA THR A 490 -15.11 -27.06 30.51
C THR A 490 -13.68 -26.75 30.06
N GLU A 491 -13.04 -27.72 29.41
CA GLU A 491 -11.66 -27.62 28.94
C GLU A 491 -11.48 -26.43 27.99
N LYS A 492 -10.57 -25.50 28.31
CA LYS A 492 -10.28 -24.33 27.46
C LYS A 492 -9.42 -24.74 26.27
N LEU A 493 -9.82 -24.32 25.06
CA LEU A 493 -9.20 -24.69 23.81
C LEU A 493 -8.40 -23.53 23.19
N TYR A 494 -7.33 -23.90 22.50
CA TYR A 494 -6.62 -23.06 21.54
C TYR A 494 -6.61 -23.80 20.19
N ILE A 495 -7.05 -23.14 19.12
CA ILE A 495 -7.05 -23.65 17.76
C ILE A 495 -6.02 -22.87 16.95
N ALA A 496 -4.93 -23.53 16.56
CA ALA A 496 -3.97 -22.97 15.62
C ALA A 496 -4.47 -23.18 14.18
N TYR A 497 -4.80 -22.09 13.48
CA TYR A 497 -5.26 -22.11 12.10
C TYR A 497 -4.06 -21.91 11.15
N CYS A 498 -3.38 -23.01 10.81
CA CYS A 498 -2.11 -23.00 10.08
C CYS A 498 -2.31 -23.18 8.57
N THR A 499 -2.17 -22.09 7.80
CA THR A 499 -2.21 -22.08 6.33
C THR A 499 -0.90 -21.52 5.74
N SER A 500 -0.80 -21.31 4.41
CA SER A 500 0.41 -20.79 3.73
C SER A 500 1.57 -21.81 3.60
N GLY A 501 2.80 -21.35 3.39
CA GLY A 501 4.02 -22.17 3.25
C GLY A 501 4.58 -22.66 4.60
N MET A 502 5.56 -23.56 4.56
CA MET A 502 6.06 -24.29 5.75
C MET A 502 6.50 -23.37 6.91
N GLY A 503 7.32 -22.35 6.64
CA GLY A 503 7.79 -21.42 7.67
C GLY A 503 6.66 -20.63 8.33
N ASN A 504 5.70 -20.17 7.53
CA ASN A 504 4.53 -19.41 7.99
C ASN A 504 3.57 -20.26 8.83
N ARG A 505 3.60 -21.58 8.69
CA ARG A 505 2.83 -22.51 9.54
C ARG A 505 3.54 -22.82 10.85
N LEU A 506 4.86 -23.01 10.79
CA LEU A 506 5.65 -23.42 11.97
C LEU A 506 5.80 -22.30 13.00
N ARG A 507 5.86 -21.02 12.60
CA ARG A 507 5.90 -19.87 13.53
C ARG A 507 4.67 -19.74 14.45
N PRO A 508 3.43 -19.65 13.92
CA PRO A 508 2.23 -19.55 14.76
C PRO A 508 1.98 -20.86 15.51
N LEU A 509 2.34 -22.03 14.95
CA LEU A 509 2.24 -23.31 15.66
C LEU A 509 3.21 -23.37 16.87
N ALA A 510 4.43 -22.90 16.71
CA ALA A 510 5.39 -22.79 17.80
C ALA A 510 4.87 -21.88 18.92
N SER A 511 4.25 -20.75 18.56
CA SER A 511 3.58 -19.86 19.51
C SER A 511 2.39 -20.53 20.18
N ALA A 512 1.58 -21.28 19.43
CA ALA A 512 0.43 -22.00 19.96
C ALA A 512 0.84 -23.05 21.00
N LEU A 513 1.90 -23.82 20.72
CA LEU A 513 2.46 -24.80 21.65
C LEU A 513 2.96 -24.14 22.94
N ALA A 514 3.70 -23.03 22.82
CA ALA A 514 4.18 -22.27 23.98
C ALA A 514 3.03 -21.63 24.78
N TYR A 515 2.03 -21.08 24.09
CA TYR A 515 0.83 -20.50 24.71
C TYR A 515 0.04 -21.54 25.50
N CYS A 516 -0.20 -22.70 24.91
CA CYS A 516 -0.92 -23.79 25.56
C CYS A 516 -0.18 -24.30 26.79
N GLN A 517 1.16 -24.41 26.70
CA GLN A 517 1.99 -24.75 27.86
C GLN A 517 1.89 -23.70 28.98
N ALA A 518 1.87 -22.41 28.63
CA ALA A 518 1.80 -21.32 29.61
C ALA A 518 0.41 -21.15 30.26
N THR A 519 -0.65 -21.48 29.53
CA THR A 519 -2.04 -21.22 29.96
C THR A 519 -2.81 -22.46 30.39
N GLY A 520 -2.28 -23.66 30.13
CA GLY A 520 -2.96 -24.93 30.37
C GLY A 520 -4.09 -25.22 29.39
N ARG A 521 -4.25 -24.43 28.33
CA ARG A 521 -5.24 -24.72 27.26
C ARG A 521 -4.84 -25.94 26.46
N LYS A 522 -5.83 -26.68 25.96
CA LYS A 522 -5.61 -27.79 25.05
C LYS A 522 -5.49 -27.29 23.61
N LEU A 523 -4.43 -27.71 22.92
CA LEU A 523 -4.16 -27.36 21.53
C LEU A 523 -4.91 -28.27 20.57
N LYS A 524 -5.63 -27.66 19.62
CA LYS A 524 -6.05 -28.29 18.36
C LYS A 524 -5.44 -27.53 17.18
N VAL A 525 -5.18 -28.22 16.09
CA VAL A 525 -4.53 -27.64 14.91
C VAL A 525 -5.37 -27.90 13.66
N TYR A 526 -5.71 -26.83 12.96
CA TYR A 526 -6.14 -26.91 11.58
C TYR A 526 -4.89 -26.78 10.70
N TRP A 527 -4.46 -27.89 10.11
CA TRP A 527 -3.32 -27.94 9.19
C TRP A 527 -3.84 -28.03 7.75
N ASP A 528 -3.65 -26.97 6.98
CA ASP A 528 -4.23 -26.85 5.63
C ASP A 528 -3.45 -27.63 4.57
N ASP A 529 -3.79 -28.88 4.31
CA ASP A 529 -3.15 -29.73 3.28
C ASP A 529 -3.91 -29.75 1.94
N ILE A 530 -4.85 -28.83 1.72
CA ILE A 530 -5.76 -28.83 0.57
C ILE A 530 -5.73 -27.54 -0.27
N THR A 531 -5.11 -26.45 0.19
CA THR A 531 -4.98 -25.21 -0.61
C THR A 531 -3.92 -25.37 -1.71
N PRO A 532 -4.28 -25.22 -3.00
CA PRO A 532 -3.31 -25.24 -4.08
C PRO A 532 -2.22 -24.18 -3.90
N ASN A 533 -0.98 -24.54 -4.25
CA ASN A 533 0.21 -23.69 -4.05
C ASN A 533 0.50 -23.31 -2.58
N GLY A 534 -0.17 -23.95 -1.60
CA GLY A 534 0.22 -24.00 -0.19
C GLY A 534 1.01 -25.27 0.14
N CYS A 535 1.28 -25.53 1.42
CA CYS A 535 1.87 -26.81 1.83
C CYS A 535 0.81 -27.92 1.83
N LEU A 536 0.81 -28.75 0.78
CA LEU A 536 -0.11 -29.88 0.57
C LEU A 536 0.27 -31.16 1.33
N THR A 537 1.35 -31.13 2.10
CA THR A 537 1.84 -32.29 2.85
C THR A 537 1.08 -32.43 4.17
N PRO A 538 0.44 -33.59 4.44
CA PRO A 538 -0.18 -33.88 5.73
C PRO A 538 0.83 -33.88 6.87
N TRP A 539 0.36 -33.55 8.08
CA TRP A 539 1.20 -33.51 9.28
C TRP A 539 1.95 -34.83 9.55
N SER A 540 1.27 -35.97 9.35
CA SER A 540 1.82 -37.31 9.59
C SER A 540 3.08 -37.63 8.80
N ASP A 541 3.24 -37.00 7.64
CA ASP A 541 4.39 -37.23 6.77
C ASP A 541 5.57 -36.31 7.14
N LEU A 542 5.30 -35.26 7.92
CA LEU A 542 6.27 -34.24 8.32
C LEU A 542 6.82 -34.51 9.73
N PHE A 543 5.94 -34.84 10.67
CA PHE A 543 6.28 -34.98 12.09
C PHE A 543 5.58 -36.19 12.73
N THR A 544 6.24 -36.77 13.74
CA THR A 544 5.68 -37.81 14.61
C THR A 544 5.14 -37.26 15.93
N THR A 545 5.41 -35.98 16.23
CA THR A 545 4.81 -35.31 17.38
C THR A 545 3.29 -35.35 17.28
N PRO A 546 2.58 -35.89 18.29
CA PRO A 546 1.13 -35.96 18.25
C PRO A 546 0.53 -34.56 18.34
N ILE A 547 -0.36 -34.23 17.41
CA ILE A 547 -1.24 -33.06 17.46
C ILE A 547 -2.69 -33.52 17.29
N GLU A 548 -3.62 -32.89 18.00
CA GLU A 548 -5.04 -33.13 17.79
C GLU A 548 -5.52 -32.25 16.63
N ALA A 549 -5.91 -32.88 15.51
CA ALA A 549 -6.44 -32.15 14.37
C ALA A 549 -7.86 -31.64 14.65
N ILE A 550 -8.23 -30.53 13.99
CA ILE A 550 -9.61 -30.06 13.93
C ILE A 550 -9.98 -29.78 12.48
N SER A 551 -11.15 -30.27 12.04
CA SER A 551 -11.66 -30.04 10.69
C SER A 551 -12.37 -28.69 10.57
N LEU A 552 -12.54 -28.20 9.33
CA LEU A 552 -13.35 -27.01 9.06
C LEU A 552 -14.81 -27.18 9.52
N ALA A 553 -15.35 -28.40 9.45
CA ALA A 553 -16.71 -28.70 9.91
C ALA A 553 -16.83 -28.58 11.44
N GLU A 554 -15.84 -29.07 12.17
CA GLU A 554 -15.78 -28.90 13.62
C GLU A 554 -15.59 -27.44 14.02
N ILE A 555 -14.75 -26.68 13.30
CA ILE A 555 -14.64 -25.22 13.49
C ILE A 555 -16.00 -24.56 13.28
N ALA A 556 -16.71 -24.88 12.19
CA ALA A 556 -18.03 -24.32 11.91
C ALA A 556 -19.09 -24.69 12.96
N ALA A 557 -18.88 -25.75 13.75
CA ALA A 557 -19.80 -26.20 14.80
C ALA A 557 -19.53 -25.56 16.17
N LEU A 558 -18.46 -24.77 16.33
CA LEU A 558 -18.13 -24.10 17.59
C LEU A 558 -19.20 -23.09 18.00
N ASP A 559 -19.41 -22.96 19.32
CA ASP A 559 -20.30 -21.96 19.90
C ASP A 559 -19.68 -20.55 19.74
N PRO A 560 -20.31 -19.65 18.96
CA PRO A 560 -19.77 -18.31 18.73
C PRO A 560 -19.67 -17.49 20.02
N ALA A 561 -20.60 -17.64 20.99
CA ALA A 561 -20.60 -16.84 22.21
C ALA A 561 -19.39 -17.13 23.13
N ARG A 562 -18.75 -18.29 22.93
CA ARG A 562 -17.61 -18.77 23.72
C ARG A 562 -16.29 -18.73 22.95
N THR A 563 -16.34 -18.27 21.69
CA THR A 563 -15.21 -18.31 20.76
C THR A 563 -14.70 -16.90 20.48
N ALA A 564 -13.38 -16.72 20.56
CA ALA A 564 -12.67 -15.53 20.11
C ALA A 564 -11.75 -15.89 18.94
N LEU A 565 -11.86 -15.13 17.85
CA LEU A 565 -11.10 -15.22 16.62
C LEU A 565 -10.03 -14.13 16.60
N PHE A 566 -8.79 -14.54 16.41
CA PHE A 566 -7.60 -13.70 16.43
C PHE A 566 -6.92 -13.80 15.07
N THR A 567 -7.05 -12.78 14.22
CA THR A 567 -6.60 -12.86 12.81
C THR A 567 -5.54 -11.82 12.43
N GLU A 568 -4.70 -12.15 11.45
CA GLU A 568 -3.73 -11.21 10.88
C GLU A 568 -4.39 -9.98 10.22
N LYS A 569 -3.73 -8.82 10.29
CA LYS A 569 -4.11 -7.54 9.64
C LYS A 569 -5.44 -6.92 10.12
N GLY A 570 -5.88 -7.29 11.32
CA GLY A 570 -7.03 -6.67 12.01
C GLY A 570 -8.28 -7.55 11.99
N PRO A 571 -9.38 -7.08 12.59
CA PRO A 571 -10.61 -7.85 12.68
C PRO A 571 -11.27 -7.97 11.30
N GLY A 572 -11.18 -9.16 10.69
CA GLY A 572 -11.97 -9.51 9.49
C GLY A 572 -11.15 -9.95 8.28
N HIS A 573 -9.94 -9.42 8.11
CA HIS A 573 -9.17 -9.63 6.87
C HIS A 573 -8.88 -11.12 6.60
N GLY A 574 -8.33 -11.86 7.58
CA GLY A 574 -8.04 -13.29 7.41
C GLY A 574 -9.30 -14.11 7.14
N VAL A 575 -10.39 -13.76 7.82
CA VAL A 575 -11.69 -14.43 7.75
C VAL A 575 -12.36 -14.24 6.39
N GLU A 576 -12.41 -13.00 5.91
CA GLU A 576 -12.96 -12.64 4.60
C GLU A 576 -12.11 -13.20 3.46
N ARG A 577 -10.79 -13.28 3.64
CA ARG A 577 -9.90 -13.88 2.65
C ARG A 577 -10.19 -15.37 2.45
N GLU A 578 -10.37 -16.14 3.53
CA GLU A 578 -10.73 -17.55 3.43
C GLU A 578 -12.06 -17.74 2.69
N ALA A 579 -13.07 -16.94 3.02
CA ALA A 579 -14.37 -17.00 2.38
C ALA A 579 -14.33 -16.62 0.89
N SER A 580 -13.63 -15.54 0.54
CA SER A 580 -13.64 -14.97 -0.81
C SER A 580 -12.68 -15.67 -1.78
N ARG A 581 -11.46 -16.02 -1.34
CA ARG A 581 -10.43 -16.62 -2.20
C ARG A 581 -10.48 -18.14 -2.21
N HIS A 582 -10.77 -18.74 -1.07
CA HIS A 582 -10.71 -20.18 -0.87
C HIS A 582 -12.09 -20.79 -0.62
N GLU A 583 -13.19 -20.06 -0.83
CA GLU A 583 -14.58 -20.54 -0.62
C GLU A 583 -14.75 -21.32 0.71
N ARG A 584 -14.06 -20.85 1.76
CA ARG A 584 -14.06 -21.41 3.13
C ARG A 584 -14.72 -20.43 4.09
N PRO A 585 -16.06 -20.41 4.17
CA PRO A 585 -16.78 -19.42 4.95
C PRO A 585 -16.82 -19.74 6.45
N GLN A 586 -16.17 -20.80 6.95
CA GLN A 586 -16.39 -21.30 8.31
C GLN A 586 -15.99 -20.29 9.40
N LEU A 587 -14.83 -19.64 9.25
CA LEU A 587 -14.43 -18.56 10.16
C LEU A 587 -15.38 -17.35 10.03
N LEU A 588 -15.86 -17.06 8.82
CA LEU A 588 -16.77 -15.94 8.55
C LEU A 588 -18.14 -16.18 9.18
N GLY A 589 -18.65 -17.40 9.08
CA GLY A 589 -19.89 -17.82 9.71
C GLY A 589 -19.80 -17.82 11.24
N LEU A 590 -18.64 -18.12 11.83
CA LEU A 590 -18.45 -17.95 13.28
C LEU A 590 -18.50 -16.47 13.69
N ALA A 591 -17.78 -15.60 12.98
CA ALA A 591 -17.79 -14.16 13.23
C ALA A 591 -19.21 -13.58 13.08
N GLN A 592 -19.92 -13.93 12.00
CA GLN A 592 -21.29 -13.48 11.72
C GLN A 592 -22.31 -13.96 12.76
N ARG A 593 -22.10 -15.12 13.38
CA ARG A 593 -22.95 -15.64 14.46
C ARG A 593 -22.54 -15.13 15.85
N GLY A 594 -21.59 -14.19 15.94
CA GLY A 594 -21.28 -13.48 17.18
C GLY A 594 -19.95 -13.83 17.86
N ALA A 595 -19.05 -14.58 17.21
CA ALA A 595 -17.70 -14.80 17.75
C ALA A 595 -16.91 -13.48 17.78
N ARG A 596 -16.22 -13.21 18.90
CA ARG A 596 -15.42 -11.97 19.07
C ARG A 596 -14.24 -12.00 18.11
N LEU A 597 -13.96 -10.89 17.42
CA LEU A 597 -12.94 -10.81 16.39
C LEU A 597 -11.90 -9.74 16.72
N GLU A 598 -10.63 -10.12 16.77
CA GLU A 598 -9.52 -9.25 17.13
C GLU A 598 -8.28 -9.49 16.29
N HIS A 599 -7.32 -8.55 16.35
CA HIS A 599 -6.01 -8.73 15.75
C HIS A 599 -5.24 -9.84 16.48
N ALA A 600 -4.53 -10.71 15.75
CA ALA A 600 -3.81 -11.84 16.35
C ALA A 600 -2.88 -11.45 17.51
N GLN A 601 -2.20 -10.33 17.35
CA GLN A 601 -1.26 -9.78 18.35
C GLN A 601 -1.93 -9.15 19.58
N ALA A 602 -3.26 -9.05 19.63
CA ALA A 602 -4.00 -8.62 20.81
C ALA A 602 -4.22 -9.77 21.81
N LEU A 603 -3.90 -11.01 21.45
CA LEU A 603 -4.08 -12.17 22.33
C LEU A 603 -3.18 -12.08 23.56
N ARG A 604 -3.82 -12.09 24.74
CA ARG A 604 -3.15 -12.08 26.05
C ARG A 604 -3.19 -13.47 26.70
N LEU A 605 -2.32 -13.72 27.67
CA LEU A 605 -2.27 -14.99 28.41
C LEU A 605 -3.49 -15.22 29.31
N ASP A 606 -4.13 -14.15 29.75
CA ASP A 606 -5.32 -14.14 30.62
C ASP A 606 -6.65 -14.14 29.84
N GLU A 607 -6.62 -14.54 28.57
CA GLU A 607 -7.79 -14.57 27.70
C GLU A 607 -8.96 -15.34 28.33
N ALA A 608 -10.12 -14.68 28.39
CA ALA A 608 -11.32 -15.17 29.06
C ALA A 608 -12.12 -16.17 28.21
N ALA A 609 -12.11 -16.02 26.88
CA ALA A 609 -12.84 -16.88 25.95
C ALA A 609 -12.45 -18.36 26.12
N ASP A 610 -13.42 -19.26 26.08
CA ASP A 610 -13.17 -20.68 26.27
C ASP A 610 -12.45 -21.29 25.07
N VAL A 611 -12.78 -20.82 23.87
CA VAL A 611 -12.13 -21.22 22.62
C VAL A 611 -11.45 -20.02 21.98
N VAL A 612 -10.15 -20.14 21.72
CA VAL A 612 -9.36 -19.15 21.01
C VAL A 612 -8.95 -19.74 19.66
N ILE A 613 -9.29 -19.09 18.55
CA ILE A 613 -8.81 -19.46 17.22
C ILE A 613 -7.81 -18.41 16.75
N VAL A 614 -6.59 -18.81 16.45
CA VAL A 614 -5.55 -17.90 15.94
C VAL A 614 -5.22 -18.22 14.50
N TYR A 615 -5.46 -17.25 13.61
CA TYR A 615 -5.05 -17.27 12.21
C TYR A 615 -4.02 -16.16 11.95
N ASP A 616 -2.74 -16.51 12.03
CA ASP A 616 -1.61 -15.61 11.80
C ASP A 616 -0.47 -16.37 11.12
N ASN A 617 0.44 -15.64 10.45
CA ASN A 617 1.67 -16.17 9.87
C ASN A 617 2.93 -15.81 10.70
N ASN A 618 2.75 -15.16 11.86
CA ASN A 618 3.82 -14.69 12.72
C ASN A 618 3.82 -15.35 14.11
N TYR A 619 4.89 -15.12 14.86
CA TYR A 619 4.91 -15.40 16.29
C TYR A 619 3.96 -14.45 17.04
N LEU A 620 3.39 -14.91 18.15
CA LEU A 620 2.63 -14.04 19.05
C LEU A 620 3.60 -13.17 19.87
N LEU A 621 3.44 -11.85 19.80
CA LEU A 621 4.25 -10.87 20.54
C LEU A 621 4.02 -10.93 22.05
N GLY A 622 2.84 -11.37 22.49
CA GLY A 622 2.49 -11.57 23.90
C GLY A 622 3.21 -12.74 24.57
N LEU A 623 4.08 -13.47 23.86
CA LEU A 623 4.87 -14.59 24.38
C LEU A 623 6.36 -14.32 24.25
N PRO A 624 7.18 -14.72 25.25
CA PRO A 624 8.63 -14.76 25.08
C PRO A 624 8.99 -15.62 23.87
N LYS A 625 9.68 -15.03 22.89
CA LYS A 625 10.05 -15.71 21.64
C LYS A 625 10.84 -17.00 21.89
N GLN A 626 11.68 -17.01 22.93
CA GLN A 626 12.43 -18.18 23.35
C GLN A 626 11.54 -19.38 23.69
N ALA A 627 10.39 -19.17 24.34
CA ALA A 627 9.46 -20.25 24.67
C ALA A 627 8.88 -20.89 23.39
N SER A 628 8.59 -20.07 22.37
CA SER A 628 8.17 -20.56 21.05
C SER A 628 9.29 -21.34 20.35
N ILE A 629 10.54 -20.88 20.43
CA ILE A 629 11.71 -21.59 19.87
C ILE A 629 11.87 -22.97 20.54
N GLU A 630 11.79 -23.03 21.86
CA GLU A 630 11.88 -24.30 22.59
C GLU A 630 10.73 -25.24 22.24
N ALA A 631 9.51 -24.70 22.10
CA ALA A 631 8.35 -25.47 21.66
C ALA A 631 8.53 -26.04 20.24
N LEU A 632 9.08 -25.23 19.32
CA LEU A 632 9.41 -25.64 17.96
C LEU A 632 10.45 -26.77 17.94
N ARG A 633 11.50 -26.68 18.77
CA ARG A 633 12.57 -27.71 18.85
C ARG A 633 12.10 -29.03 19.44
N ARG A 634 10.97 -29.06 20.15
CA ARG A 634 10.34 -30.30 20.65
C ARG A 634 9.60 -31.08 19.57
N LEU A 635 9.40 -30.51 18.38
CA LEU A 635 8.81 -31.24 17.27
C LEU A 635 9.77 -32.34 16.78
N GLN A 636 9.24 -33.55 16.63
CA GLN A 636 9.97 -34.73 16.17
C GLN A 636 9.71 -34.91 14.68
N PRO A 637 10.68 -34.60 13.79
CA PRO A 637 10.50 -34.81 12.36
C PRO A 637 10.30 -36.31 12.07
N HIS A 638 9.56 -36.61 11.02
CA HIS A 638 9.32 -37.99 10.60
C HIS A 638 10.65 -38.74 10.37
N PRO A 639 10.78 -40.03 10.74
CA PRO A 639 12.04 -40.78 10.62
C PRO A 639 12.66 -40.71 9.22
N ALA A 640 11.85 -40.80 8.16
CA ALA A 640 12.33 -40.66 6.78
C ALA A 640 12.98 -39.28 6.50
N VAL A 641 12.42 -38.19 7.04
CA VAL A 641 13.02 -36.84 6.93
C VAL A 641 14.32 -36.79 7.72
N ARG A 642 14.31 -37.28 8.97
CA ARG A 642 15.47 -37.29 9.85
C ARG A 642 16.63 -38.09 9.25
N ASP A 643 16.37 -39.30 8.81
CA ASP A 643 17.39 -40.22 8.28
C ASP A 643 17.96 -39.68 6.95
N LYS A 644 17.11 -39.06 6.11
CA LYS A 644 17.56 -38.36 4.89
C LYS A 644 18.48 -37.18 5.21
N VAL A 645 18.12 -36.35 6.20
CA VAL A 645 18.96 -35.22 6.62
C VAL A 645 20.30 -35.72 7.16
N LEU A 646 20.30 -36.68 8.09
CA LEU A 646 21.52 -37.22 8.68
C LEU A 646 22.42 -37.92 7.65
N GLY A 647 21.83 -38.69 6.72
CA GLY A 647 22.56 -39.31 5.62
C GLY A 647 23.20 -38.28 4.68
N THR A 648 22.48 -37.20 4.37
CA THR A 648 23.00 -36.10 3.52
C THR A 648 24.10 -35.32 4.23
N VAL A 649 23.94 -35.02 5.53
CA VAL A 649 24.96 -34.39 6.37
C VAL A 649 26.25 -35.22 6.37
N ALA A 650 26.13 -36.54 6.58
CA ALA A 650 27.27 -37.46 6.55
C ALA A 650 27.91 -37.54 5.15
N GLY A 651 27.11 -37.68 4.09
CA GLY A 651 27.60 -37.83 2.71
C GLY A 651 28.30 -36.59 2.16
N LEU A 652 27.88 -35.39 2.57
CA LEU A 652 28.50 -34.12 2.18
C LEU A 652 29.60 -33.67 3.16
N GLY A 653 29.79 -34.38 4.27
CA GLY A 653 30.74 -34.01 5.33
C GLY A 653 30.39 -32.67 5.99
N LEU A 654 29.11 -32.43 6.26
CA LEU A 654 28.63 -31.20 6.91
C LEU A 654 28.73 -31.30 8.43
N SER A 655 28.93 -30.16 9.07
CA SER A 655 28.96 -30.01 10.53
C SER A 655 28.17 -28.76 10.95
N PRO A 656 27.79 -28.61 12.22
CA PRO A 656 27.16 -27.38 12.72
C PRO A 656 27.96 -26.10 12.46
N SER A 657 29.29 -26.21 12.29
CA SER A 657 30.19 -25.11 11.95
C SER A 657 30.41 -24.89 10.45
N THR A 658 29.87 -25.74 9.58
CA THR A 658 30.03 -25.59 8.13
C THR A 658 29.26 -24.37 7.66
N PRO A 659 29.87 -23.39 6.97
CA PRO A 659 29.18 -22.23 6.45
C PRO A 659 28.11 -22.63 5.44
N ALA A 660 26.96 -21.96 5.47
CA ALA A 660 25.86 -22.22 4.58
C ALA A 660 25.18 -20.96 4.05
N VAL A 661 24.66 -21.11 2.84
CA VAL A 661 23.92 -20.11 2.08
C VAL A 661 22.50 -20.62 1.88
N HIS A 662 21.51 -19.86 2.33
CA HIS A 662 20.12 -20.07 1.92
C HIS A 662 19.72 -18.94 0.97
N ALA A 663 19.78 -19.25 -0.33
CA ALA A 663 19.49 -18.29 -1.37
C ALA A 663 18.05 -18.45 -1.87
N ARG A 664 17.17 -17.56 -1.42
CA ARG A 664 15.77 -17.47 -1.86
C ARG A 664 15.64 -16.30 -2.82
N GLY A 665 15.79 -16.54 -4.12
CA GLY A 665 15.58 -15.51 -5.15
C GLY A 665 14.11 -15.33 -5.51
N THR A 666 13.32 -16.39 -5.35
CA THR A 666 11.96 -16.50 -5.92
C THR A 666 10.92 -15.72 -5.10
N ASP A 667 10.86 -15.93 -3.79
CA ASP A 667 9.89 -15.25 -2.89
C ASP A 667 10.06 -13.72 -2.83
N PHE A 668 11.25 -13.21 -3.19
CA PHE A 668 11.60 -11.80 -3.15
C PHE A 668 11.77 -11.17 -4.54
N ASN A 669 11.47 -11.94 -5.61
CA ASN A 669 11.54 -11.50 -7.00
C ASN A 669 12.86 -10.78 -7.37
N MET A 670 13.97 -11.31 -6.89
CA MET A 670 15.29 -10.69 -7.00
C MET A 670 15.84 -10.80 -8.42
N LYS A 671 15.78 -9.71 -9.20
CA LYS A 671 16.24 -9.67 -10.60
C LYS A 671 17.74 -9.93 -10.77
N GLU A 672 18.55 -9.60 -9.76
CA GLU A 672 20.01 -9.77 -9.77
C GLU A 672 20.51 -10.79 -8.73
N ALA A 673 19.68 -11.79 -8.41
CA ALA A 673 19.97 -12.76 -7.34
C ALA A 673 21.39 -13.34 -7.42
N LEU A 674 21.85 -13.75 -8.62
CA LEU A 674 23.19 -14.31 -8.78
C LEU A 674 24.29 -13.32 -8.38
N ALA A 675 24.18 -12.05 -8.79
CA ALA A 675 25.16 -11.02 -8.45
C ALA A 675 25.13 -10.71 -6.95
N THR A 676 23.93 -10.52 -6.37
CA THR A 676 23.76 -10.23 -4.95
C THR A 676 24.30 -11.36 -4.06
N TYR A 677 23.88 -12.60 -4.32
CA TYR A 677 24.34 -13.74 -3.53
C TYR A 677 25.82 -14.02 -3.75
N SER A 678 26.34 -13.82 -4.97
CA SER A 678 27.78 -13.97 -5.20
C SER A 678 28.58 -12.96 -4.38
N ALA A 679 28.20 -11.69 -4.37
CA ALA A 679 28.88 -10.65 -3.58
C ALA A 679 28.86 -10.97 -2.08
N LEU A 680 27.71 -11.38 -1.54
CA LEU A 680 27.58 -11.75 -0.12
C LEU A 680 28.37 -13.00 0.24
N ILE A 681 28.47 -13.98 -0.67
CA ILE A 681 29.28 -15.19 -0.47
C ILE A 681 30.76 -14.83 -0.49
N ASP A 682 31.20 -14.01 -1.44
CA ASP A 682 32.60 -13.57 -1.53
C ASP A 682 33.02 -12.77 -0.29
N GLU A 683 32.12 -11.94 0.24
CA GLU A 683 32.34 -11.16 1.46
C GLU A 683 32.39 -12.04 2.72
N ARG A 684 31.39 -12.91 2.91
CA ARG A 684 31.19 -13.61 4.19
C ARG A 684 31.78 -15.02 4.23
N ILE A 685 32.06 -15.62 3.08
CA ILE A 685 32.66 -16.94 2.91
C ILE A 685 33.79 -16.86 1.86
N PRO A 686 34.86 -16.07 2.13
CA PRO A 686 35.90 -15.82 1.14
C PRO A 686 36.70 -17.07 0.76
N GLN A 687 36.80 -18.06 1.66
CA GLN A 687 37.53 -19.31 1.46
C GLN A 687 36.77 -20.51 2.04
N GLY A 688 37.20 -21.72 1.67
CA GLY A 688 36.60 -22.97 2.15
C GLY A 688 35.35 -23.40 1.38
N GLU A 689 34.88 -24.60 1.73
CA GLU A 689 33.65 -25.18 1.21
C GLU A 689 32.43 -24.67 1.99
N PHE A 690 31.29 -24.50 1.33
CA PHE A 690 30.03 -24.11 1.95
C PHE A 690 28.85 -24.89 1.38
N PHE A 691 27.78 -24.99 2.16
CA PHE A 691 26.54 -25.62 1.75
C PHE A 691 25.56 -24.60 1.14
N LEU A 692 24.97 -24.89 -0.01
CA LEU A 692 23.94 -24.07 -0.65
C LEU A 692 22.58 -24.78 -0.59
N SER A 693 21.56 -24.03 -0.16
CA SER A 693 20.16 -24.37 -0.33
C SER A 693 19.45 -23.23 -1.07
N THR A 694 19.05 -23.46 -2.32
CA THR A 694 18.21 -22.58 -3.15
C THR A 694 17.12 -23.36 -3.87
N GLU A 695 15.89 -22.85 -3.89
CA GLU A 695 14.79 -23.42 -4.68
C GLU A 695 14.90 -23.12 -6.18
N ASP A 696 15.81 -22.21 -6.54
CA ASP A 696 16.04 -21.74 -7.90
C ASP A 696 17.22 -22.51 -8.52
N ALA A 697 16.91 -23.30 -9.56
CA ALA A 697 17.88 -24.11 -10.30
C ALA A 697 18.87 -23.27 -11.13
N GLU A 698 18.43 -22.12 -11.66
CA GLU A 698 19.30 -21.24 -12.45
C GLU A 698 20.32 -20.55 -11.54
N LEU A 699 19.87 -20.09 -10.37
CA LEU A 699 20.75 -19.53 -9.35
C LEU A 699 21.76 -20.57 -8.86
N GLU A 700 21.32 -21.81 -8.63
CA GLU A 700 22.24 -22.91 -8.25
C GLU A 700 23.31 -23.16 -9.33
N ALA A 701 22.90 -23.22 -10.60
CA ALA A 701 23.80 -23.44 -11.71
C ALA A 701 24.83 -22.30 -11.83
N GLY A 702 24.37 -21.04 -11.74
CA GLY A 702 25.26 -19.87 -11.80
C GLY A 702 26.26 -19.82 -10.64
N LEU A 703 25.82 -20.11 -9.41
CA LEU A 703 26.71 -20.17 -8.24
C LEU A 703 27.69 -21.34 -8.35
N ARG A 704 27.24 -22.50 -8.86
CA ARG A 704 28.13 -23.65 -9.07
C ARG A 704 29.17 -23.38 -10.15
N GLN A 705 28.82 -22.67 -11.22
CA GLN A 705 29.77 -22.23 -12.23
C GLN A 705 30.83 -21.30 -11.65
N ARG A 706 30.45 -20.40 -10.74
CA ARG A 706 31.37 -19.45 -10.08
C ARG A 706 32.29 -20.12 -9.06
N TYR A 707 31.75 -20.98 -8.18
CA TYR A 707 32.47 -21.49 -7.01
C TYR A 707 33.01 -22.91 -7.16
N GLY A 708 32.58 -23.65 -8.20
CA GLY A 708 33.05 -25.00 -8.50
C GLY A 708 32.91 -25.96 -7.31
N ALA A 709 34.00 -26.66 -6.98
CA ALA A 709 34.05 -27.65 -5.91
C ALA A 709 33.83 -27.06 -4.49
N ARG A 710 33.93 -25.74 -4.30
CA ARG A 710 33.66 -25.10 -3.01
C ARG A 710 32.18 -25.17 -2.62
N LEU A 711 31.28 -25.27 -3.59
CA LEU A 711 29.84 -25.29 -3.36
C LEU A 711 29.34 -26.73 -3.24
N LYS A 712 28.87 -27.09 -2.04
CA LYS A 712 28.14 -28.32 -1.77
C LYS A 712 26.64 -28.04 -1.79
N SER A 713 25.87 -28.88 -2.46
CA SER A 713 24.40 -28.91 -2.33
C SER A 713 23.93 -30.34 -2.53
N ARG A 714 22.68 -30.65 -2.17
CA ARG A 714 22.12 -31.98 -2.39
C ARG A 714 21.59 -32.11 -3.83
N PRO A 715 21.80 -33.24 -4.51
CA PRO A 715 21.43 -33.42 -5.91
C PRO A 715 19.93 -33.71 -6.13
N ASP A 716 19.19 -34.03 -5.08
CA ASP A 716 17.83 -34.58 -5.15
C ASP A 716 16.75 -33.57 -4.69
N ARG A 717 17.03 -32.27 -4.79
CA ARG A 717 16.10 -31.20 -4.43
C ARG A 717 14.98 -31.05 -5.46
N LEU A 718 13.79 -30.70 -4.99
CA LEU A 718 12.70 -30.22 -5.85
C LEU A 718 12.82 -28.71 -6.06
N HIS A 719 13.41 -28.29 -7.17
CA HIS A 719 13.45 -26.88 -7.55
C HIS A 719 12.08 -26.39 -7.98
N LEU A 720 11.74 -25.15 -7.58
CA LEU A 720 10.58 -24.49 -8.14
C LEU A 720 10.91 -24.06 -9.56
N GLN A 721 9.98 -24.28 -10.47
CA GLN A 721 10.10 -23.83 -11.85
C GLN A 721 9.04 -22.78 -12.12
N LEU A 722 9.50 -21.63 -12.57
CA LEU A 722 8.64 -20.59 -13.07
C LEU A 722 7.94 -21.14 -14.32
N GLN A 723 6.61 -21.10 -14.33
CA GLN A 723 5.86 -21.62 -15.45
C GLN A 723 6.17 -20.85 -16.74
N GLU A 724 6.12 -21.55 -17.88
CA GLU A 724 6.43 -20.99 -19.19
C GLU A 724 5.68 -19.67 -19.45
N GLY A 725 6.42 -18.62 -19.84
CA GLY A 725 5.88 -17.27 -20.09
C GLY A 725 5.66 -16.40 -18.84
N LYS A 726 6.00 -16.87 -17.64
CA LYS A 726 6.00 -16.07 -16.41
C LYS A 726 7.40 -15.50 -16.18
N THR A 727 7.46 -14.29 -15.63
CA THR A 727 8.72 -13.58 -15.34
C THR A 727 8.78 -13.02 -13.93
N SER A 728 7.70 -13.20 -13.16
CA SER A 728 7.62 -12.85 -11.75
C SER A 728 7.09 -14.03 -10.95
N TRP A 729 7.78 -14.38 -9.88
CA TRP A 729 7.33 -15.39 -8.92
C TRP A 729 6.08 -14.97 -8.15
N SER A 730 5.78 -13.66 -8.10
CA SER A 730 4.58 -13.12 -7.46
C SER A 730 3.34 -13.09 -8.35
N ASP A 731 3.48 -13.44 -9.62
CA ASP A 731 2.33 -13.54 -10.51
C ASP A 731 1.39 -14.66 -10.05
N PRO A 732 0.07 -14.49 -10.17
CA PRO A 732 -0.84 -15.62 -10.08
C PRO A 732 -0.36 -16.70 -11.03
N ASP A 733 -0.30 -17.95 -10.55
CA ASP A 733 0.03 -19.13 -11.36
C ASP A 733 1.51 -19.19 -11.78
N SER A 734 2.42 -18.52 -11.07
CA SER A 734 3.85 -18.49 -11.39
C SER A 734 4.56 -19.84 -11.19
N TYR A 735 4.11 -20.67 -10.26
CA TYR A 735 4.66 -22.01 -10.00
C TYR A 735 3.59 -22.94 -9.42
N THR A 736 3.91 -24.24 -9.33
CA THR A 736 3.03 -25.28 -8.77
C THR A 736 3.71 -25.97 -7.61
N ILE A 737 3.01 -26.08 -6.47
CA ILE A 737 3.48 -26.87 -5.31
C ILE A 737 2.76 -28.21 -5.29
N THR A 738 3.51 -29.30 -5.09
CA THR A 738 2.98 -30.67 -4.91
C THR A 738 3.06 -31.11 -3.44
N ARG A 739 2.54 -32.31 -3.13
CA ARG A 739 2.63 -32.90 -1.77
C ARG A 739 4.08 -33.16 -1.34
N GLU A 740 4.97 -33.50 -2.27
CA GLU A 740 6.37 -33.83 -2.00
C GLU A 740 7.18 -32.59 -1.59
N HIS A 741 6.80 -31.41 -2.07
CA HIS A 741 7.49 -30.16 -1.80
C HIS A 741 7.51 -29.79 -0.31
N GLY A 742 6.51 -30.17 0.48
CA GLY A 742 6.55 -29.90 1.93
C GLY A 742 7.51 -30.82 2.67
N ILE A 743 7.67 -32.08 2.25
CA ILE A 743 8.72 -32.98 2.76
C ILE A 743 10.10 -32.43 2.37
N ASP A 744 10.26 -32.05 1.11
CA ASP A 744 11.51 -31.50 0.58
C ASP A 744 11.92 -30.19 1.29
N ALA A 745 10.95 -29.31 1.51
CA ALA A 745 11.11 -28.09 2.31
C ALA A 745 11.55 -28.40 3.74
N LEU A 746 10.94 -29.40 4.39
CA LEU A 746 11.30 -29.77 5.76
C LEU A 746 12.72 -30.37 5.83
N VAL A 747 13.10 -31.18 4.85
CA VAL A 747 14.47 -31.70 4.71
C VAL A 747 15.47 -30.55 4.61
N ASP A 748 15.21 -29.54 3.77
CA ASP A 748 16.10 -28.39 3.64
C ASP A 748 16.15 -27.51 4.90
N ILE A 749 15.04 -27.34 5.62
CA ILE A 749 15.02 -26.65 6.92
C ILE A 749 15.98 -27.36 7.89
N TYR A 750 15.90 -28.68 8.01
CA TYR A 750 16.74 -29.45 8.94
C TYR A 750 18.18 -29.61 8.45
N LEU A 751 18.44 -29.59 7.14
CA LEU A 751 19.80 -29.49 6.60
C LEU A 751 20.44 -28.16 6.94
N LEU A 752 19.72 -27.05 6.74
CA LEU A 752 20.18 -25.71 7.12
C LEU A 752 20.32 -25.56 8.64
N ALA A 753 19.50 -26.25 9.42
CA ALA A 753 19.66 -26.34 10.87
C ALA A 753 20.93 -27.13 11.28
N SER A 754 21.45 -28.00 10.41
CA SER A 754 22.63 -28.84 10.70
C SER A 754 23.97 -28.15 10.40
N VAL A 755 23.92 -26.90 9.94
CA VAL A 755 25.05 -26.09 9.47
C VAL A 755 24.96 -24.67 10.01
N GLN A 756 26.01 -23.86 9.84
CA GLN A 756 26.02 -22.46 10.24
C GLN A 756 25.49 -21.59 9.09
N LEU A 757 24.31 -21.01 9.24
CA LEU A 757 23.73 -20.15 8.22
C LEU A 757 24.40 -18.76 8.20
N VAL A 758 25.12 -18.43 7.13
CA VAL A 758 25.96 -17.21 7.02
C VAL A 758 25.38 -16.19 6.04
N VAL A 759 24.83 -16.66 4.91
CA VAL A 759 24.21 -15.82 3.89
C VAL A 759 22.76 -16.27 3.71
N PHE A 760 21.82 -15.38 3.98
CA PHE A 760 20.38 -15.64 3.84
C PHE A 760 19.60 -14.34 3.80
N HIS A 761 18.38 -14.38 3.26
CA HIS A 761 17.49 -13.22 3.28
C HIS A 761 16.80 -13.06 4.65
N PRO A 762 16.91 -11.91 5.35
CA PRO A 762 16.40 -11.75 6.72
C PRO A 762 14.87 -11.85 6.82
N GLY A 763 14.15 -11.49 5.77
CA GLY A 763 12.69 -11.68 5.68
C GLY A 763 12.24 -13.14 5.45
N SER A 764 13.16 -14.09 5.23
CA SER A 764 12.79 -15.48 4.91
C SER A 764 12.37 -16.26 6.15
N THR A 765 11.07 -16.58 6.22
CA THR A 765 10.50 -17.37 7.32
C THR A 765 11.09 -18.77 7.40
N PHE A 766 11.48 -19.31 6.25
CA PHE A 766 12.20 -20.57 6.12
C PHE A 766 13.58 -20.53 6.79
N SER A 767 14.37 -19.49 6.52
CA SER A 767 15.69 -19.31 7.14
C SER A 767 15.59 -19.09 8.64
N GLU A 768 14.58 -18.35 9.10
CA GLU A 768 14.37 -18.09 10.52
C GLU A 768 14.07 -19.38 11.28
N ILE A 769 13.19 -20.23 10.74
CA ILE A 769 12.88 -21.55 11.33
C ILE A 769 14.13 -22.43 11.36
N ALA A 770 14.92 -22.48 10.28
CA ALA A 770 16.16 -23.26 10.24
C ALA A 770 17.16 -22.81 11.32
N ARG A 771 17.32 -21.49 11.52
CA ARG A 771 18.18 -20.96 12.61
C ARG A 771 17.67 -21.34 13.99
N HIS A 772 16.37 -21.23 14.25
CA HIS A 772 15.80 -21.63 15.55
C HIS A 772 15.98 -23.14 15.84
N LEU A 773 16.03 -23.95 14.78
CA LEU A 773 16.31 -25.38 14.85
C LEU A 773 17.80 -25.71 14.83
N HIS A 774 18.71 -24.73 14.80
CA HIS A 774 20.15 -24.97 14.65
C HIS A 774 20.66 -26.00 15.66
N GLY A 775 21.37 -27.01 15.16
CA GLY A 775 22.00 -28.06 15.93
C GLY A 775 21.04 -29.08 16.57
N VAL A 776 19.72 -28.99 16.34
CA VAL A 776 18.73 -29.81 17.06
C VAL A 776 18.92 -31.31 16.83
N LEU A 777 19.24 -31.73 15.61
CA LEU A 777 19.49 -33.15 15.29
C LEU A 777 20.88 -33.62 15.74
N GLN A 778 21.76 -32.66 16.06
CA GLN A 778 23.11 -32.91 16.58
C GLN A 778 23.16 -32.85 18.11
N GLY A 779 22.02 -32.66 18.78
CA GLY A 779 21.93 -32.59 20.24
C GLY A 779 22.49 -31.31 20.84
N LEU A 780 22.68 -30.25 20.04
CA LEU A 780 23.09 -28.95 20.54
C LEU A 780 21.96 -28.29 21.33
N PRO A 781 22.28 -27.48 22.37
CA PRO A 781 21.27 -26.72 23.09
C PRO A 781 20.48 -25.80 22.14
N ALA A 782 19.32 -25.34 22.60
CA ALA A 782 18.61 -24.29 21.86
C ALA A 782 19.57 -23.13 21.61
N PRO A 783 19.67 -22.63 20.36
CA PRO A 783 20.42 -21.43 20.11
C PRO A 783 19.89 -20.36 21.06
N GLN A 784 20.80 -19.79 21.85
CA GLN A 784 20.52 -18.54 22.52
C GLN A 784 20.54 -17.52 21.40
N ASP A 785 19.40 -17.29 20.76
CA ASP A 785 19.30 -16.19 19.81
C ASP A 785 19.53 -14.91 20.62
N GLN A 786 20.77 -14.38 20.62
CA GLN A 786 20.93 -12.94 20.52
C GLN A 786 20.39 -12.58 19.14
N TRP A 787 19.13 -12.16 19.09
CA TRP A 787 18.60 -11.37 17.98
C TRP A 787 19.64 -10.26 17.67
N PRO A 788 19.88 -9.84 16.41
CA PRO A 788 21.10 -9.13 16.04
C PRO A 788 21.48 -8.03 17.05
N ALA A 789 22.55 -8.24 17.79
CA ALA A 789 23.40 -7.13 18.19
C ALA A 789 24.06 -6.67 16.88
N GLY A 790 23.86 -5.40 16.50
CA GLY A 790 24.64 -4.81 15.42
C GLY A 790 26.13 -5.07 15.66
N SER A 791 26.87 -5.36 14.60
CA SER A 791 28.32 -5.59 14.61
C SER A 791 29.03 -4.71 15.64
N GLU A 792 29.76 -5.32 16.58
CA GLU A 792 30.67 -4.57 17.43
C GLU A 792 31.68 -3.81 16.54
N PRO A 793 31.80 -2.48 16.68
CA PRO A 793 32.82 -1.71 15.98
C PRO A 793 34.20 -2.10 16.52
N PRO A 794 35.28 -1.88 15.76
CA PRO A 794 36.63 -2.12 16.25
C PRO A 794 36.85 -1.30 17.53
N ALA A 795 37.50 -1.91 18.52
CA ALA A 795 37.69 -1.34 19.84
C ALA A 795 38.25 0.10 19.76
N LEU A 796 37.41 1.06 20.15
CA LEU A 796 37.79 2.42 20.48
C LEU A 796 37.41 2.66 21.94
N ALA A 797 38.34 3.30 22.65
CA ALA A 797 38.46 3.35 24.10
C ALA A 797 37.15 3.48 24.88
N ALA A 798 37.06 2.73 25.98
CA ALA A 798 35.94 2.70 26.91
C ALA A 798 35.41 4.11 27.23
N ALA A 799 34.17 4.37 26.83
CA ALA A 799 33.36 5.49 27.31
C ALA A 799 32.44 5.00 28.45
N PRO A 800 32.10 5.85 29.43
CA PRO A 800 31.58 5.42 30.73
C PRO A 800 30.11 4.99 30.66
N ALA A 801 29.69 4.21 31.66
CA ALA A 801 28.34 3.66 31.84
C ALA A 801 27.20 4.61 31.43
N ALA A 802 26.22 4.08 30.68
CA ALA A 802 25.05 4.80 30.21
C ALA A 802 24.27 5.45 31.37
N LYS A 803 24.11 6.78 31.29
CA LYS A 803 23.15 7.52 32.12
C LYS A 803 21.73 7.17 31.68
N ALA A 804 20.80 7.11 32.62
CA ALA A 804 19.37 6.99 32.33
C ALA A 804 18.91 8.14 31.40
N GLU A 805 18.04 7.83 30.44
CA GLU A 805 17.48 8.81 29.51
C GLU A 805 16.71 9.91 30.28
N PRO A 806 16.91 11.21 29.97
CA PRO A 806 16.22 12.30 30.65
C PRO A 806 14.69 12.20 30.48
N PRO A 807 13.88 12.42 31.55
CA PRO A 807 12.42 12.34 31.48
C PRO A 807 11.78 13.24 30.41
N ALA A 808 12.34 14.44 30.19
CA ALA A 808 11.84 15.40 29.20
C ALA A 808 11.99 14.88 27.75
N LEU A 809 13.11 14.21 27.45
CA LEU A 809 13.37 13.62 26.15
C LEU A 809 12.44 12.43 25.90
N ALA A 810 12.27 11.55 26.89
CA ALA A 810 11.33 10.44 26.82
C ALA A 810 9.89 10.90 26.57
N ALA A 811 9.44 11.95 27.26
CA ALA A 811 8.12 12.54 27.05
C ALA A 811 7.96 13.16 25.64
N ALA A 812 9.00 13.83 25.14
CA ALA A 812 8.99 14.39 23.79
C ALA A 812 8.92 13.31 22.71
N LYS A 813 9.64 12.19 22.86
CA LYS A 813 9.55 11.01 21.99
C LYS A 813 8.17 10.38 22.00
N GLN A 814 7.59 10.17 23.18
CA GLN A 814 6.24 9.62 23.29
C GLN A 814 5.20 10.53 22.60
N GLN A 815 5.33 11.85 22.76
CA GLN A 815 4.47 12.82 22.07
C GLN A 815 4.68 12.78 20.55
N PHE A 816 5.92 12.66 20.09
CA PHE A 816 6.26 12.56 18.67
C PHE A 816 5.64 11.32 18.04
N GLU A 817 5.84 10.14 18.65
CA GLU A 817 5.26 8.89 18.18
C GLU A 817 3.74 8.96 18.08
N ALA A 818 3.07 9.52 19.10
CA ALA A 818 1.62 9.67 19.09
C ALA A 818 1.15 10.57 17.93
N ARG A 819 1.81 11.73 17.73
CA ARG A 819 1.46 12.68 16.66
C ARG A 819 1.75 12.11 15.27
N VAL A 820 2.88 11.43 15.10
CA VAL A 820 3.27 10.80 13.83
C VAL A 820 2.35 9.63 13.47
N ARG A 821 1.91 8.83 14.45
CA ARG A 821 0.89 7.79 14.20
C ARG A 821 -0.41 8.39 13.71
N ALA A 822 -0.82 9.54 14.25
CA ALA A 822 -2.01 10.26 13.77
C ALA A 822 -1.85 10.83 12.35
N LEU A 823 -0.63 10.98 11.83
CA LEU A 823 -0.39 11.35 10.43
C LEU A 823 -0.67 10.21 9.46
N MET A 824 -0.61 8.95 9.90
CA MET A 824 -0.65 7.80 8.99
C MET A 824 -2.05 7.55 8.42
N PRO A 825 -2.16 7.09 7.17
CA PRO A 825 -3.45 6.71 6.58
C PRO A 825 -4.14 5.60 7.39
N ARG A 826 -5.47 5.56 7.35
CA ARG A 826 -6.27 4.60 8.13
C ARG A 826 -5.87 3.14 7.85
N GLY A 827 -5.65 2.37 8.92
CA GLY A 827 -5.11 1.00 8.89
C GLY A 827 -4.03 0.73 9.94
N GLY A 828 -3.62 1.77 10.67
CA GLY A 828 -2.52 1.70 11.62
C GLY A 828 -1.17 1.78 10.92
N ALA A 829 -0.13 2.06 11.69
CA ALA A 829 1.23 2.03 11.18
C ALA A 829 1.59 0.60 10.76
N ALA A 830 2.02 0.41 9.51
CA ALA A 830 2.42 -0.91 8.99
C ALA A 830 3.64 -1.48 9.72
N TYR A 831 4.41 -0.61 10.38
CA TYR A 831 5.60 -0.93 11.14
C TYR A 831 5.62 -0.13 12.45
N PRO A 832 6.30 -0.60 13.52
CA PRO A 832 6.62 0.25 14.66
C PRO A 832 7.50 1.41 14.21
N LEU A 833 7.33 2.60 14.83
CA LEU A 833 8.26 3.71 14.63
C LEU A 833 9.45 3.48 15.55
N ASP A 834 10.62 3.20 14.99
CA ASP A 834 11.87 3.15 15.73
C ASP A 834 12.68 4.42 15.44
N THR A 835 12.84 5.27 16.44
CA THR A 835 13.64 6.50 16.35
C THR A 835 15.05 6.36 16.92
N ASP A 836 15.33 5.24 17.59
CA ASP A 836 16.47 5.11 18.50
C ASP A 836 17.50 4.07 18.06
N ASN A 837 17.05 2.98 17.44
CA ASN A 837 17.91 1.82 17.13
C ASN A 837 18.21 1.67 15.64
N GLY A 838 17.94 2.70 14.84
CA GLY A 838 18.32 2.69 13.44
C GLY A 838 19.84 2.56 13.27
N PRO A 839 20.30 1.81 12.25
CA PRO A 839 21.73 1.67 11.97
C PRO A 839 22.35 3.03 11.61
N ALA A 840 23.64 3.21 11.93
CA ALA A 840 24.38 4.37 11.46
C ALA A 840 24.53 4.33 9.93
N GLY A 841 24.35 5.48 9.28
CA GLY A 841 24.65 5.62 7.86
C GLY A 841 26.15 5.84 7.58
N PRO A 842 26.53 6.06 6.32
CA PRO A 842 25.66 6.03 5.13
C PRO A 842 25.27 4.59 4.75
N LEU A 843 23.99 4.36 4.48
CA LEU A 843 23.47 3.11 3.94
C LEU A 843 22.97 3.31 2.50
N THR A 844 22.91 2.24 1.71
CA THR A 844 22.24 2.22 0.41
C THR A 844 20.74 1.94 0.60
N PRO A 845 19.86 2.33 -0.34
CA PRO A 845 18.43 2.00 -0.27
C PRO A 845 18.13 0.51 -0.07
N GLU A 846 18.96 -0.39 -0.56
CA GLU A 846 18.78 -1.85 -0.38
C GLU A 846 19.05 -2.29 1.05
N GLN A 847 19.82 -1.51 1.81
CA GLN A 847 20.15 -1.75 3.21
C GLN A 847 19.14 -1.08 4.16
N LEU A 848 18.24 -0.26 3.64
CA LEU A 848 17.20 0.38 4.43
C LEU A 848 16.14 -0.64 4.87
N PRO A 849 15.75 -0.62 6.14
CA PRO A 849 14.69 -1.50 6.59
C PRO A 849 13.32 -0.97 6.09
N PRO A 850 12.35 -1.85 5.76
CA PRO A 850 11.06 -1.45 5.19
C PRO A 850 10.23 -0.47 6.05
N ASP A 851 10.43 -0.52 7.36
CA ASP A 851 9.84 0.41 8.33
C ASP A 851 10.39 1.83 8.15
N PHE A 852 11.70 1.98 7.92
CA PHE A 852 12.29 3.27 7.58
C PHE A 852 11.64 3.84 6.31
N PHE A 853 11.52 3.05 5.24
CA PHE A 853 10.85 3.48 4.02
C PHE A 853 9.41 3.92 4.27
N TYR A 854 8.64 3.12 5.01
CA TYR A 854 7.25 3.43 5.33
C TYR A 854 7.13 4.76 6.08
N TRP A 855 7.89 4.93 7.15
CA TRP A 855 7.81 6.12 7.98
C TRP A 855 8.36 7.34 7.28
N GLU A 856 9.54 7.23 6.65
CA GLU A 856 10.17 8.33 5.92
C GLU A 856 9.33 8.81 4.73
N SER A 857 8.51 7.95 4.12
CA SER A 857 7.58 8.33 3.06
C SER A 857 6.20 8.79 3.58
N LEU A 858 6.05 9.00 4.89
CA LEU A 858 4.77 9.29 5.56
C LEU A 858 3.66 8.30 5.20
N GLY A 859 3.99 7.01 5.19
CA GLY A 859 3.09 5.94 4.78
C GLY A 859 2.97 5.79 3.26
N TYR A 860 4.10 5.88 2.55
CA TYR A 860 4.22 5.80 1.09
C TYR A 860 3.57 6.95 0.30
N ARG A 861 3.24 8.07 0.95
CA ARG A 861 2.64 9.24 0.29
C ARG A 861 3.66 10.22 -0.30
N ILE A 862 4.88 10.21 0.23
CA ILE A 862 6.01 10.97 -0.30
C ILE A 862 6.93 10.02 -1.06
N PRO A 863 7.23 10.29 -2.35
CA PRO A 863 8.18 9.47 -3.09
C PRO A 863 9.56 9.52 -2.43
N LEU A 864 10.22 8.38 -2.39
CA LEU A 864 11.63 8.28 -2.01
C LEU A 864 12.40 7.85 -3.26
N MET A 865 13.32 8.70 -3.71
CA MET A 865 14.14 8.44 -4.89
C MET A 865 15.57 8.16 -4.48
N GLU A 866 16.08 7.07 -5.04
CA GLU A 866 17.51 6.83 -5.14
C GLU A 866 18.04 7.67 -6.30
N ARG A 867 18.76 8.75 -6.01
CA ARG A 867 19.43 9.51 -7.07
C ARG A 867 20.86 9.89 -6.79
N LEU A 868 21.30 9.93 -5.53
CA LEU A 868 22.59 10.50 -5.17
C LEU A 868 23.08 9.88 -3.86
N PHE A 869 23.83 8.77 -3.92
CA PHE A 869 24.66 8.39 -2.79
C PHE A 869 25.77 9.46 -2.66
N MET A 870 25.63 10.38 -1.72
CA MET A 870 26.61 11.43 -1.47
C MET A 870 27.46 11.07 -0.25
N ASN A 871 28.65 10.54 -0.48
CA ASN A 871 29.70 10.49 0.54
C ASN A 871 30.18 11.91 0.85
N SER A 872 29.48 12.59 1.77
CA SER A 872 29.82 13.94 2.23
C SER A 872 30.36 13.98 3.65
N TYR A 873 30.66 12.81 4.24
CA TYR A 873 31.39 12.74 5.49
C TYR A 873 32.78 13.35 5.30
N SER A 874 33.00 14.55 5.87
CA SER A 874 34.29 15.24 5.80
C SER A 874 35.40 14.53 6.58
N GLY A 875 35.08 13.45 7.31
CA GLY A 875 36.03 12.73 8.15
C GLY A 875 36.40 13.47 9.44
N GLN A 876 35.88 14.68 9.68
CA GLN A 876 36.29 15.51 10.81
C GLN A 876 35.31 15.36 11.98
N PRO A 877 35.75 14.78 13.12
CA PRO A 877 34.90 14.54 14.29
C PRO A 877 34.55 15.83 15.05
N GLU A 878 35.28 16.92 14.80
CA GLU A 878 35.14 18.21 15.47
C GLU A 878 35.14 19.33 14.43
N LEU A 879 34.44 20.42 14.73
CA LEU A 879 34.44 21.65 13.93
C LEU A 879 35.36 22.69 14.56
N LYS A 880 36.16 23.37 13.75
CA LYS A 880 37.03 24.46 14.20
C LYS A 880 36.55 25.79 13.62
N TRP A 881 36.13 26.69 14.49
CA TRP A 881 35.68 28.02 14.12
C TRP A 881 36.75 29.06 14.48
N ASP A 882 37.07 29.93 13.52
CA ASP A 882 38.04 30.98 13.73
C ASP A 882 37.41 32.17 14.47
N GLY A 883 37.70 32.29 15.77
CA GLY A 883 37.16 33.35 16.62
C GLY A 883 37.68 34.73 16.25
N ALA A 884 38.93 34.84 15.80
CA ALA A 884 39.52 36.12 15.41
C ALA A 884 38.82 36.68 14.16
N VAL A 885 38.60 35.82 13.17
CA VAL A 885 37.84 36.17 11.97
C VAL A 885 36.40 36.52 12.34
N PHE A 886 35.73 35.70 13.16
CA PHE A 886 34.37 35.98 13.59
C PHE A 886 34.25 37.34 14.29
N ASN A 887 35.14 37.63 15.25
CA ASN A 887 35.15 38.88 16.02
C ASN A 887 35.37 40.09 15.11
N GLN A 888 36.31 40.01 14.16
CA GLN A 888 36.55 41.06 13.18
C GLN A 888 35.34 41.30 12.29
N LEU A 889 34.70 40.24 11.81
CA LEU A 889 33.53 40.34 10.93
C LEU A 889 32.29 40.84 11.68
N ALA A 890 32.08 40.39 12.92
CA ALA A 890 30.94 40.79 13.76
C ALA A 890 31.00 42.26 14.19
N ALA A 891 32.19 42.87 14.18
CA ALA A 891 32.37 44.30 14.46
C ALA A 891 31.95 45.22 13.30
N ILE A 892 31.74 44.68 12.10
CA ILE A 892 31.32 45.46 10.93
C ILE A 892 29.81 45.73 11.03
N PRO A 893 29.33 46.98 10.93
CA PRO A 893 27.89 47.25 10.91
C PRO A 893 27.19 46.48 9.78
N PHE A 894 26.03 45.86 10.05
CA PHE A 894 25.29 45.04 9.07
C PHE A 894 25.08 45.75 7.71
N ALA A 895 24.79 47.05 7.73
CA ALA A 895 24.59 47.87 6.52
C ALA A 895 25.86 48.00 5.65
N ASN A 896 27.04 47.88 6.26
CA ASN A 896 28.35 48.05 5.63
C ASN A 896 29.08 46.73 5.38
N PHE A 897 28.43 45.59 5.66
CA PHE A 897 29.07 44.28 5.55
C PHE A 897 29.39 43.94 4.08
N PRO A 898 30.65 43.65 3.71
CA PRO A 898 31.00 43.37 2.32
C PRO A 898 30.36 42.09 1.80
N ARG A 899 29.52 42.19 0.77
CA ARG A 899 28.82 41.05 0.14
C ARG A 899 29.78 39.99 -0.41
N GLU A 900 30.93 40.41 -0.93
CA GLU A 900 31.96 39.50 -1.45
C GLU A 900 32.62 38.65 -0.35
N ILE A 901 32.68 39.15 0.88
CA ILE A 901 33.13 38.35 2.02
C ILE A 901 32.04 37.34 2.39
N PHE A 902 30.78 37.77 2.42
CA PHE A 902 29.66 36.87 2.72
C PHE A 902 29.58 35.69 1.75
N LYS A 903 29.69 35.95 0.43
CA LYS A 903 29.70 34.91 -0.62
C LYS A 903 30.81 33.87 -0.45
N ARG A 904 31.89 34.18 0.29
CA ARG A 904 32.99 33.23 0.56
C ARG A 904 32.72 32.34 1.76
N ILE A 905 31.86 32.77 2.70
CA ILE A 905 31.59 32.05 3.96
C ILE A 905 30.21 31.39 3.99
N CYS A 906 29.29 31.81 3.12
CA CYS A 906 27.96 31.22 2.99
C CYS A 906 27.77 30.71 1.55
N PRO A 907 27.43 29.42 1.37
CA PRO A 907 27.20 28.86 0.04
C PRO A 907 25.82 29.19 -0.54
N TYR A 908 24.94 29.84 0.22
CA TYR A 908 23.56 30.15 -0.17
C TYR A 908 23.43 31.63 -0.56
N PRO A 909 23.39 31.96 -1.86
CA PRO A 909 23.36 33.35 -2.31
C PRO A 909 22.11 34.11 -1.84
N GLU A 910 20.98 33.43 -1.65
CA GLU A 910 19.74 34.02 -1.13
C GLU A 910 19.81 34.37 0.36
N ALA A 911 20.65 33.67 1.15
CA ALA A 911 20.62 33.71 2.61
C ALA A 911 20.85 35.12 3.18
N TRP A 912 21.72 35.92 2.54
CA TRP A 912 21.94 37.30 2.99
C TRP A 912 20.64 38.09 3.01
N SER A 913 19.90 38.07 1.90
CA SER A 913 18.68 38.87 1.72
C SER A 913 17.57 38.41 2.66
N GLN A 914 17.41 37.09 2.82
CA GLN A 914 16.43 36.51 3.72
C GLN A 914 16.75 36.86 5.19
N MET A 915 18.01 36.76 5.59
CA MET A 915 18.45 37.10 6.95
C MET A 915 18.40 38.61 7.23
N ALA A 916 18.58 39.45 6.20
CA ALA A 916 18.34 40.89 6.33
C ALA A 916 16.88 41.19 6.69
N THR A 917 15.92 40.51 6.06
CA THR A 917 14.49 40.59 6.41
C THR A 917 14.24 40.07 7.83
N MET A 918 14.97 39.03 8.25
CA MET A 918 14.88 38.46 9.60
C MET A 918 15.48 39.33 10.69
N ARG A 919 16.20 40.42 10.36
CA ARG A 919 16.89 41.26 11.36
C ARG A 919 15.97 41.80 12.46
N GLY A 920 14.74 42.20 12.12
CA GLY A 920 13.75 42.64 13.12
C GLY A 920 13.34 41.54 14.10
N TYR A 921 13.47 40.27 13.70
CA TYR A 921 13.21 39.10 14.54
C TYR A 921 14.44 38.67 15.36
N ILE A 922 15.62 39.23 15.07
CA ILE A 922 16.90 38.89 15.72
C ILE A 922 17.28 39.94 16.77
N ALA A 923 17.10 41.23 16.49
CA ALA A 923 17.58 42.32 17.33
C ALA A 923 17.04 42.21 18.77
N GLY A 924 17.94 42.27 19.77
CA GLY A 924 17.62 42.22 21.19
C GLY A 924 17.05 40.90 21.71
N ARG A 925 17.02 39.85 20.88
CA ARG A 925 16.29 38.59 21.13
C ARG A 925 17.23 37.41 21.37
N LYS A 926 16.71 36.37 22.02
CA LYS A 926 17.42 35.11 22.23
C LYS A 926 17.18 34.18 21.05
N VAL A 927 18.26 33.78 20.38
CA VAL A 927 18.21 32.99 19.15
C VAL A 927 18.77 31.59 19.39
N LEU A 928 18.03 30.58 18.94
CA LEU A 928 18.52 29.20 18.85
C LEU A 928 18.82 28.89 17.39
N VAL A 929 20.05 28.45 17.11
CA VAL A 929 20.48 27.95 15.80
C VAL A 929 20.62 26.44 15.88
N ILE A 930 19.99 25.71 14.96
CA ILE A 930 20.11 24.26 14.83
C ILE A 930 20.87 23.93 13.54
N GLY A 931 22.05 23.35 13.70
CA GLY A 931 22.94 22.95 12.62
C GLY A 931 23.72 24.12 12.01
N SER A 932 25.05 24.02 12.05
CA SER A 932 25.94 25.03 11.48
C SER A 932 27.35 24.44 11.32
N GLU A 933 27.76 24.18 10.07
CA GLU A 933 29.14 23.70 9.83
C GLU A 933 30.18 24.81 10.03
N THR A 934 29.80 26.06 9.74
CA THR A 934 30.64 27.25 9.88
C THR A 934 29.81 28.41 10.43
N PHE A 935 30.44 29.35 11.13
CA PHE A 935 29.78 30.39 11.94
C PHE A 935 28.92 31.43 11.19
N TRP A 936 28.58 31.23 9.92
CA TRP A 936 27.95 32.28 9.09
C TRP A 936 26.54 32.65 9.58
N ILE A 937 25.75 31.70 10.11
CA ILE A 937 24.42 31.98 10.66
C ILE A 937 24.57 32.81 11.93
N GLU A 938 25.46 32.36 12.81
CA GLU A 938 25.79 33.01 14.08
C GLU A 938 26.30 34.42 13.87
N LEU A 939 27.13 34.62 12.84
CA LEU A 939 27.64 35.93 12.45
C LEU A 939 26.48 36.84 12.03
N LEU A 940 25.54 36.35 11.21
CA LEU A 940 24.37 37.14 10.83
C LEU A 940 23.46 37.45 12.01
N CYS A 941 23.31 36.53 12.98
CA CYS A 941 22.58 36.79 14.22
C CYS A 941 23.28 37.85 15.07
N ALA A 942 24.61 37.79 15.20
CA ALA A 942 25.39 38.79 15.93
C ALA A 942 25.29 40.16 15.27
N LEU A 943 25.48 40.25 13.94
CA LEU A 943 25.30 41.47 13.16
C LEU A 943 23.87 42.01 13.21
N GLY A 944 22.89 41.10 13.30
CA GLY A 944 21.48 41.42 13.50
C GLY A 944 21.15 41.97 14.89
N GLY A 945 22.10 41.88 15.83
CA GLY A 945 21.96 42.41 17.19
C GLY A 945 21.31 41.44 18.18
N ALA A 946 21.47 40.13 17.98
CA ALA A 946 20.98 39.12 18.93
C ALA A 946 21.51 39.38 20.36
N ALA A 947 20.64 39.25 21.36
CA ALA A 947 21.05 39.39 22.76
C ALA A 947 21.78 38.15 23.31
N GLU A 948 21.43 36.97 22.78
CA GLU A 948 22.03 35.68 23.11
C GLU A 948 21.87 34.75 21.92
N ILE A 949 22.93 34.03 21.57
CA ILE A 949 22.93 33.01 20.50
C ILE A 949 23.28 31.67 21.15
N THR A 950 22.43 30.66 20.96
CA THR A 950 22.75 29.27 21.27
C THR A 950 22.79 28.50 19.96
N THR A 951 23.92 27.88 19.64
CA THR A 951 24.03 26.97 18.49
C THR A 951 24.06 25.53 18.98
N VAL A 952 23.26 24.67 18.37
CA VAL A 952 23.27 23.23 18.59
C VAL A 952 23.75 22.55 17.32
N GLU A 953 24.77 21.71 17.45
CA GLU A 953 25.38 20.95 16.36
C GLU A 953 25.70 19.53 16.83
N TYR A 954 25.73 18.53 15.95
CA TYR A 954 26.08 17.16 16.32
C TYR A 954 27.55 17.05 16.75
N ARG A 955 28.43 17.79 16.08
CA ARG A 955 29.87 17.80 16.35
C ARG A 955 30.23 18.88 17.37
N PRO A 956 31.21 18.63 18.26
CA PRO A 956 31.80 19.67 19.09
C PRO A 956 32.37 20.80 18.22
N ILE A 957 32.07 22.05 18.59
CA ILE A 957 32.63 23.25 17.96
C ILE A 957 33.70 23.82 18.88
N HIS A 958 34.92 23.94 18.36
CA HIS A 958 36.05 24.55 19.04
C HIS A 958 36.40 25.88 18.39
N TRP A 959 36.41 26.93 19.21
CA TRP A 959 36.85 28.24 18.79
C TRP A 959 38.38 28.36 18.93
N THR A 960 39.03 28.98 17.94
CA THR A 960 40.46 29.35 18.07
C THR A 960 40.69 30.39 19.17
N GLU A 961 39.72 31.28 19.36
CA GLU A 961 39.61 32.21 20.48
C GLU A 961 38.13 32.49 20.79
N PRO A 962 37.74 32.85 22.03
CA PRO A 962 36.33 33.05 22.36
C PRO A 962 35.65 34.16 21.52
N PRO A 963 34.39 33.96 21.10
CA PRO A 963 33.62 35.02 20.45
C PRO A 963 33.31 36.14 21.46
N GLN A 964 33.35 37.40 20.99
CA GLN A 964 32.96 38.57 21.78
C GLN A 964 31.44 38.75 21.86
N ALA A 965 30.71 38.19 20.89
CA ALA A 965 29.25 38.11 20.96
C ALA A 965 28.82 37.12 22.06
N ASN A 966 27.65 37.35 22.66
CA ASN A 966 27.06 36.42 23.63
C ASN A 966 26.56 35.15 22.93
N LEU A 967 27.50 34.26 22.60
CA LEU A 967 27.30 33.06 21.82
C LEU A 967 27.80 31.85 22.60
N ARG A 968 26.97 30.82 22.68
CA ARG A 968 27.34 29.51 23.21
C ARG A 968 27.04 28.40 22.21
N THR A 969 27.90 27.40 22.18
CA THR A 969 27.76 26.20 21.33
C THR A 969 27.50 25.00 22.23
N LEU A 970 26.53 24.18 21.82
CA LEU A 970 26.17 22.93 22.47
C LEU A 970 26.25 21.80 21.46
N THR A 971 26.72 20.64 21.91
CA THR A 971 26.50 19.41 21.16
C THR A 971 25.02 18.99 21.24
N TRP A 972 24.55 18.23 20.26
CA TRP A 972 23.20 17.66 20.28
C TRP A 972 22.91 16.91 21.60
N ASP A 973 23.85 16.11 22.08
CA ASP A 973 23.73 15.35 23.33
C ASP A 973 23.60 16.25 24.56
N GLN A 974 24.34 17.37 24.61
CA GLN A 974 24.20 18.36 25.68
C GLN A 974 22.83 19.05 25.63
N PHE A 975 22.34 19.35 24.44
CA PHE A 975 21.04 20.00 24.24
C PHE A 975 19.87 19.10 24.66
N ILE A 976 19.85 17.84 24.20
CA ILE A 976 18.79 16.89 24.58
C ILE A 976 18.92 16.43 26.04
N GLY A 977 20.15 16.42 26.57
CA GLY A 977 20.45 16.09 27.97
C GLY A 977 19.85 17.05 28.99
N ASP A 978 19.62 18.30 28.59
CA ASP A 978 19.06 19.37 29.42
C ASP A 978 17.86 20.07 28.75
N LEU A 979 17.03 19.29 28.03
CA LEU A 979 15.95 19.81 27.18
C LEU A 979 14.98 20.74 27.93
N ASP A 980 14.69 20.47 29.20
CA ASP A 980 13.79 21.30 30.00
C ASP A 980 14.37 22.70 30.29
N ALA A 981 15.70 22.87 30.37
CA ALA A 981 16.32 24.20 30.52
C ALA A 981 16.22 25.06 29.25
N HIS A 982 15.84 24.45 28.12
CA HIS A 982 15.64 25.11 26.84
C HIS A 982 14.15 25.36 26.51
N ARG A 983 13.23 24.75 27.25
CA ARG A 983 11.78 24.88 27.04
C ARG A 983 11.33 26.34 27.09
N GLU A 984 10.60 26.76 26.05
CA GLU A 984 10.06 28.13 25.91
C GLU A 984 11.08 29.27 26.17
N ARG A 985 12.36 29.06 25.85
CA ARG A 985 13.45 30.01 26.14
C ARG A 985 13.72 31.00 25.00
N TYR A 986 13.46 30.62 23.76
CA TYR A 986 13.95 31.35 22.59
C TYR A 986 12.86 32.14 21.89
N ASP A 987 13.20 33.36 21.48
CA ASP A 987 12.32 34.26 20.73
C ASP A 987 12.30 33.90 19.24
N LEU A 988 13.44 33.45 18.72
CA LEU A 988 13.61 33.01 17.34
C LEU A 988 14.40 31.69 17.31
N ILE A 989 13.94 30.74 16.52
CA ILE A 989 14.65 29.49 16.24
C ILE A 989 14.89 29.40 14.74
N LEU A 990 16.14 29.16 14.36
CA LEU A 990 16.62 29.13 12.98
C LEU A 990 17.33 27.80 12.70
N SER A 991 16.87 27.08 11.68
CA SER A 991 17.65 26.04 11.02
C SER A 991 17.83 26.45 9.56
N TYR A 992 19.06 26.48 9.06
CA TYR A 992 19.32 26.80 7.66
C TYR A 992 20.15 25.68 7.02
N SER A 993 19.54 24.98 6.06
CA SER A 993 20.12 23.81 5.39
C SER A 993 20.76 22.78 6.33
N SER A 994 19.96 22.28 7.26
CA SER A 994 20.43 21.29 8.24
C SER A 994 19.40 20.19 8.48
N ILE A 995 18.21 20.54 8.98
CA ILE A 995 17.22 19.53 9.40
C ILE A 995 16.74 18.63 8.26
N GLU A 996 16.84 19.06 7.00
CA GLU A 996 16.49 18.24 5.84
C GLU A 996 17.34 16.96 5.72
N HIS A 997 18.49 16.93 6.39
CA HIS A 997 19.41 15.80 6.44
C HIS A 997 19.17 14.88 7.65
N SER A 998 18.53 15.37 8.72
CA SER A 998 18.40 14.65 9.99
C SER A 998 17.82 13.25 9.80
N GLY A 999 18.52 12.23 10.28
CA GLY A 999 18.05 10.85 10.28
C GLY A 999 18.13 10.15 8.93
N LEU A 1000 18.79 10.73 7.93
CA LEU A 1000 19.07 10.07 6.64
C LEU A 1000 20.43 9.36 6.62
N GLY A 1001 21.24 9.48 7.68
CA GLY A 1001 22.52 8.79 7.79
C GLY A 1001 23.66 9.40 6.97
N ARG A 1002 23.45 10.59 6.41
CA ARG A 1002 24.39 11.29 5.52
C ARG A 1002 25.73 11.59 6.17
N TYR A 1003 25.73 11.89 7.47
CA TYR A 1003 26.91 12.32 8.20
C TYR A 1003 27.42 11.26 9.17
N GLY A 1004 26.99 10.00 8.99
CA GLY A 1004 27.24 8.92 9.95
C GLY A 1004 26.26 8.93 11.13
N ASP A 1005 25.24 9.80 11.09
CA ASP A 1005 24.12 9.78 12.02
C ASP A 1005 23.33 8.47 11.90
N ARG A 1006 22.59 8.13 12.96
CA ARG A 1006 21.66 7.00 12.91
C ARG A 1006 20.53 7.31 11.94
N LEU A 1007 20.08 6.28 11.25
CA LEU A 1007 18.83 6.36 10.51
C LEU A 1007 17.68 6.54 11.48
N THR A 1008 17.08 7.72 11.47
CA THR A 1008 15.90 8.05 12.25
C THR A 1008 14.84 8.49 11.24
N PRO A 1009 13.87 7.62 10.90
CA PRO A 1009 12.82 8.01 9.95
C PRO A 1009 12.08 9.22 10.50
N LEU A 1010 11.78 10.20 9.63
CA LEU A 1010 11.18 11.47 10.06
C LEU A 1010 12.03 12.26 11.08
N GLY A 1011 13.36 12.05 11.09
CA GLY A 1011 14.28 12.74 11.99
C GLY A 1011 14.27 14.27 11.84
N ASP A 1012 13.92 14.77 10.66
CA ASP A 1012 13.69 16.19 10.40
C ASP A 1012 12.48 16.71 11.20
N LEU A 1013 11.36 15.97 11.17
CA LEU A 1013 10.17 16.28 11.94
C LEU A 1013 10.45 16.20 13.44
N PHE A 1014 11.13 15.15 13.91
CA PHE A 1014 11.47 15.03 15.33
C PHE A 1014 12.31 16.22 15.81
N THR A 1015 13.34 16.59 15.03
CA THR A 1015 14.16 17.77 15.31
C THR A 1015 13.30 19.04 15.36
N PHE A 1016 12.38 19.20 14.41
CA PHE A 1016 11.48 20.35 14.36
C PHE A 1016 10.48 20.41 15.52
N GLN A 1017 10.04 19.27 16.05
CA GLN A 1017 9.23 19.24 17.28
C GLN A 1017 10.02 19.76 18.48
N LEU A 1018 11.27 19.33 18.65
CA LEU A 1018 12.13 19.78 19.75
C LEU A 1018 12.42 21.28 19.65
N MET A 1019 12.67 21.77 18.42
CA MET A 1019 12.75 23.21 18.13
C MET A 1019 11.50 23.92 18.65
N ALA A 1020 10.31 23.48 18.23
CA ALA A 1020 9.05 24.10 18.63
C ALA A 1020 8.82 24.13 20.15
N GLN A 1021 9.26 23.11 20.90
CA GLN A 1021 9.16 23.07 22.37
C GLN A 1021 10.08 24.09 23.06
N CYS A 1022 11.19 24.47 22.42
CA CYS A 1022 12.12 25.47 22.94
C CYS A 1022 11.67 26.91 22.64
N MET A 1023 10.66 27.09 21.79
CA MET A 1023 10.16 28.39 21.35
C MET A 1023 9.23 29.01 22.40
N LYS A 1024 9.45 30.28 22.72
CA LYS A 1024 8.50 31.07 23.53
C LYS A 1024 7.10 31.07 22.90
N PRO A 1025 6.03 31.24 23.69
CA PRO A 1025 4.68 31.37 23.15
C PRO A 1025 4.51 32.48 22.10
N THR A 1026 5.28 33.56 22.22
CA THR A 1026 5.28 34.68 21.28
C THR A 1026 6.30 34.55 20.16
N GLY A 1027 7.18 33.55 20.20
CA GLY A 1027 8.34 33.41 19.32
C GLY A 1027 8.00 32.94 17.90
N LEU A 1028 9.05 32.79 17.09
CA LEU A 1028 8.99 32.30 15.72
C LEU A 1028 9.96 31.13 15.51
N CYS A 1029 9.49 30.03 14.94
CA CYS A 1029 10.30 28.86 14.59
C CYS A 1029 10.45 28.80 13.07
N THR A 1030 11.68 28.69 12.58
CA THR A 1030 11.96 28.82 11.14
C THR A 1030 12.89 27.73 10.62
N ALA A 1031 12.68 27.35 9.37
CA ALA A 1031 13.46 26.32 8.67
C ALA A 1031 13.70 26.73 7.22
N ALA A 1032 14.95 26.96 6.83
CA ALA A 1032 15.34 27.20 5.45
C ALA A 1032 15.77 25.89 4.79
N VAL A 1033 14.81 25.24 4.13
CA VAL A 1033 14.94 23.88 3.59
C VAL A 1033 14.58 23.84 2.11
N PRO A 1034 15.13 22.88 1.33
CA PRO A 1034 14.73 22.66 -0.06
C PRO A 1034 13.20 22.55 -0.17
N THR A 1035 12.56 23.42 -0.93
CA THR A 1035 11.09 23.51 -1.03
C THR A 1035 10.66 23.41 -2.49
N GLY A 1036 9.70 22.52 -2.76
CA GLY A 1036 9.24 22.15 -4.11
C GLY A 1036 8.11 21.11 -4.06
N GLN A 1037 8.15 20.10 -4.92
CA GLN A 1037 7.30 18.90 -4.75
C GLN A 1037 7.88 17.99 -3.67
N ASP A 1038 7.04 17.44 -2.78
CA ASP A 1038 7.46 16.52 -1.72
C ASP A 1038 8.28 15.35 -2.30
N LEU A 1039 9.52 15.20 -1.81
CA LEU A 1039 10.43 14.16 -2.27
C LEU A 1039 11.52 13.91 -1.24
N THR A 1040 11.82 12.66 -0.93
CA THR A 1040 13.04 12.29 -0.20
C THR A 1040 14.10 11.81 -1.19
N HIS A 1041 15.22 12.54 -1.29
CA HIS A 1041 16.44 12.03 -1.90
C HIS A 1041 17.21 11.28 -0.81
N PHE A 1042 17.06 9.96 -0.78
CA PHE A 1042 17.58 9.16 0.33
C PHE A 1042 19.09 9.33 0.50
N ASN A 1043 19.54 9.43 1.76
CA ASN A 1043 20.92 9.71 2.18
C ASN A 1043 21.45 11.11 1.78
N ALA A 1044 20.68 11.92 1.04
CA ALA A 1044 21.08 13.26 0.64
C ALA A 1044 20.32 14.35 1.40
N HIS A 1045 19.01 14.50 1.16
CA HIS A 1045 18.16 15.53 1.76
C HIS A 1045 16.67 15.30 1.43
N ARG A 1046 15.79 16.06 2.09
CA ARG A 1046 14.35 16.13 1.79
C ARG A 1046 14.01 17.42 1.03
N ILE A 1047 13.11 17.32 0.06
CA ILE A 1047 12.40 18.44 -0.55
C ILE A 1047 11.01 18.51 0.08
N TYR A 1048 10.71 19.66 0.67
CA TYR A 1048 9.51 19.96 1.42
C TYR A 1048 8.45 20.47 0.45
N GLY A 1049 7.38 19.71 0.29
CA GLY A 1049 6.16 20.17 -0.35
C GLY A 1049 5.03 20.31 0.66
N VAL A 1050 3.81 20.36 0.16
CA VAL A 1050 2.61 20.57 0.98
C VAL A 1050 2.48 19.51 2.08
N GLN A 1051 2.76 18.24 1.77
CA GLN A 1051 2.54 17.15 2.73
C GLN A 1051 3.52 17.23 3.90
N ARG A 1052 4.80 17.45 3.63
CA ARG A 1052 5.81 17.51 4.69
C ARG A 1052 5.72 18.80 5.51
N ILE A 1053 5.33 19.92 4.90
CA ILE A 1053 5.04 21.17 5.62
C ILE A 1053 3.84 21.01 6.56
N GLN A 1054 2.76 20.37 6.11
CA GLN A 1054 1.61 20.05 6.96
C GLN A 1054 2.01 19.11 8.11
N ALA A 1055 2.88 18.13 7.83
CA ALA A 1055 3.41 17.26 8.87
C ALA A 1055 4.19 18.06 9.92
N MET A 1056 4.99 19.06 9.53
CA MET A 1056 5.68 19.97 10.47
C MET A 1056 4.69 20.74 11.35
N GLU A 1057 3.57 21.23 10.81
CA GLU A 1057 2.52 21.88 11.62
C GLU A 1057 1.91 20.92 12.64
N GLN A 1058 1.55 19.72 12.21
CA GLN A 1058 0.85 18.74 13.04
C GLN A 1058 1.74 18.17 14.16
N ILE A 1059 3.01 17.84 13.85
CA ILE A 1059 3.95 17.30 14.83
C ILE A 1059 4.43 18.35 15.83
N SER A 1060 4.57 19.61 15.42
CA SER A 1060 5.00 20.68 16.32
C SER A 1060 3.83 21.27 17.12
N GLY A 1061 2.62 21.30 16.55
CA GLY A 1061 1.49 22.07 17.06
C GLY A 1061 1.58 23.57 16.72
N LEU A 1062 2.49 23.97 15.85
CA LEU A 1062 2.59 25.33 15.31
C LEU A 1062 1.80 25.45 14.01
N LYS A 1063 1.46 26.69 13.63
CA LYS A 1063 0.84 27.04 12.36
C LYS A 1063 1.85 27.64 11.41
N TYR A 1064 1.77 27.23 10.15
CA TYR A 1064 2.54 27.83 9.07
C TYR A 1064 2.13 29.30 8.90
N ALA A 1065 3.09 30.20 9.06
CA ALA A 1065 2.91 31.65 9.08
C ALA A 1065 3.36 32.34 7.77
N GLY A 1066 3.98 31.59 6.85
CA GLY A 1066 4.44 32.08 5.56
C GLY A 1066 5.91 31.75 5.27
N ILE A 1067 6.47 32.42 4.26
CA ILE A 1067 7.89 32.32 3.93
C ILE A 1067 8.58 33.70 3.97
N VAL A 1068 9.88 33.69 4.23
CA VAL A 1068 10.76 34.81 3.90
C VAL A 1068 11.38 34.54 2.53
N TYR A 1069 11.02 35.38 1.56
CA TYR A 1069 11.59 35.34 0.22
C TYR A 1069 12.82 36.25 0.11
N PRO A 1070 13.70 36.00 -0.88
CA PRO A 1070 14.83 36.87 -1.18
C PRO A 1070 14.38 38.26 -1.65
N ASP A 1071 15.31 39.23 -1.70
CA ASP A 1071 14.98 40.56 -2.20
C ASP A 1071 14.60 40.57 -3.71
N PRO A 1072 13.94 41.64 -4.20
CA PRO A 1072 13.52 41.73 -5.59
C PRO A 1072 14.67 41.64 -6.61
N ALA A 1073 15.91 42.01 -6.23
CA ALA A 1073 17.06 41.93 -7.13
C ALA A 1073 17.45 40.47 -7.37
N TYR A 1074 17.49 39.65 -6.31
CA TYR A 1074 17.69 38.21 -6.45
C TYR A 1074 16.56 37.54 -7.24
N LEU A 1075 15.30 37.90 -6.94
CA LEU A 1075 14.14 37.32 -7.63
C LEU A 1075 14.09 37.66 -9.13
N ALA A 1076 14.57 38.85 -9.53
CA ALA A 1076 14.61 39.25 -10.94
C ALA A 1076 15.51 38.34 -11.81
N GLU A 1077 16.50 37.69 -11.19
CA GLU A 1077 17.42 36.77 -11.84
C GLU A 1077 16.91 35.31 -11.85
N ASP A 1078 15.74 35.01 -11.26
CA ASP A 1078 15.22 33.64 -11.22
C ASP A 1078 14.96 33.13 -12.66
N PRO A 1079 15.48 31.93 -13.02
CA PRO A 1079 15.30 31.38 -14.35
C PRO A 1079 13.85 31.02 -14.66
N GLU A 1080 12.99 30.83 -13.65
CA GLU A 1080 11.58 30.52 -13.81
C GLU A 1080 10.74 31.82 -13.78
N PRO A 1081 10.15 32.27 -14.91
CA PRO A 1081 9.50 33.58 -14.98
C PRO A 1081 8.39 33.80 -13.95
N ALA A 1082 7.65 32.74 -13.59
CA ALA A 1082 6.57 32.80 -12.60
C ALA A 1082 7.08 33.06 -11.17
N LEU A 1083 8.34 32.76 -10.87
CA LEU A 1083 8.94 32.95 -9.54
C LEU A 1083 9.57 34.33 -9.36
N ARG A 1084 9.72 35.11 -10.43
CA ARG A 1084 10.30 36.47 -10.37
C ARG A 1084 9.44 37.47 -9.58
N ALA A 1085 8.15 37.18 -9.44
CA ALA A 1085 7.22 37.98 -8.64
C ALA A 1085 7.26 37.63 -7.13
N GLY A 1086 8.13 36.71 -6.73
CA GLY A 1086 8.23 36.19 -5.37
C GLY A 1086 7.96 34.69 -5.31
N TRP A 1087 8.50 34.05 -4.27
CA TRP A 1087 8.25 32.64 -4.01
C TRP A 1087 6.92 32.47 -3.26
N THR A 1088 6.13 31.47 -3.64
CA THR A 1088 4.94 31.03 -2.89
C THR A 1088 4.95 29.51 -2.84
N LEU A 1089 4.31 28.88 -1.85
CA LEU A 1089 4.26 27.42 -1.79
C LEU A 1089 3.59 26.83 -3.04
N GLN A 1090 2.49 27.44 -3.51
CA GLN A 1090 1.82 27.02 -4.74
C GLN A 1090 2.74 27.11 -5.95
N ALA A 1091 3.50 28.20 -6.10
CA ALA A 1091 4.41 28.36 -7.25
C ALA A 1091 5.65 27.45 -7.14
N LEU A 1092 6.19 27.20 -5.94
CA LEU A 1092 7.29 26.26 -5.76
C LEU A 1092 6.86 24.81 -5.99
N ALA A 1093 5.62 24.46 -5.67
CA ALA A 1093 5.07 23.12 -5.90
C ALA A 1093 4.88 22.78 -7.39
N THR A 1094 4.92 23.76 -8.31
CA THR A 1094 4.85 23.51 -9.77
C THR A 1094 6.22 23.21 -10.40
N LEU A 1095 7.32 23.42 -9.66
CA LEU A 1095 8.66 23.07 -10.14
C LEU A 1095 8.74 21.58 -10.51
N PRO A 1096 9.48 21.18 -11.56
CA PRO A 1096 9.66 19.78 -11.91
C PRO A 1096 10.13 18.93 -10.72
N LEU A 1097 9.73 17.65 -10.65
CA LEU A 1097 10.10 16.76 -9.54
C LEU A 1097 11.64 16.70 -9.37
N GLY A 1098 12.12 16.94 -8.14
CA GLY A 1098 13.55 17.04 -7.83
C GLY A 1098 14.18 18.41 -8.07
N LYS A 1099 13.42 19.41 -8.57
CA LYS A 1099 13.83 20.83 -8.59
C LYS A 1099 13.22 21.55 -7.39
N TYR A 1100 13.98 22.46 -6.79
CA TYR A 1100 13.58 23.20 -5.60
C TYR A 1100 14.22 24.60 -5.54
N ARG A 1101 13.73 25.40 -4.60
CA ARG A 1101 14.37 26.63 -4.08
C ARG A 1101 14.48 26.50 -2.56
N GLN A 1102 15.17 27.41 -1.88
CA GLN A 1102 15.39 27.32 -0.43
C GLN A 1102 14.84 28.55 0.31
N PRO A 1103 13.50 28.72 0.38
CA PRO A 1103 12.89 29.75 1.21
C PRO A 1103 13.12 29.47 2.71
N ILE A 1104 13.04 30.51 3.55
CA ILE A 1104 12.87 30.32 5.00
C ILE A 1104 11.38 30.13 5.28
N LEU A 1105 10.98 28.93 5.69
CA LEU A 1105 9.62 28.62 6.14
C LEU A 1105 9.43 29.10 7.58
N CYS A 1106 8.32 29.75 7.87
CA CYS A 1106 8.02 30.35 9.18
C CYS A 1106 6.83 29.68 9.86
N PHE A 1107 6.96 29.35 11.14
CA PHE A 1107 5.93 28.71 11.95
C PHE A 1107 5.78 29.39 13.31
N ALA A 1108 4.54 29.60 13.76
CA ALA A 1108 4.25 30.28 15.03
C ALA A 1108 2.99 29.71 15.71
N ARG A 1109 2.75 30.08 16.97
CA ARG A 1109 1.48 29.74 17.66
C ARG A 1109 0.32 30.57 17.10
N GLU A 1110 -0.90 30.05 17.25
CA GLU A 1110 -2.13 30.74 16.87
C GLU A 1110 -2.24 32.09 17.60
N GLY A 1111 -2.52 33.17 16.87
CA GLY A 1111 -2.52 34.55 17.42
C GLY A 1111 -1.17 35.29 17.32
N PHE A 1112 -0.15 34.73 16.67
CA PHE A 1112 1.08 35.45 16.32
C PHE A 1112 0.80 36.65 15.40
N SER A 1113 1.41 37.80 15.71
CA SER A 1113 1.31 39.02 14.89
C SER A 1113 2.70 39.46 14.44
N GLN A 1114 2.91 39.52 13.13
CA GLN A 1114 4.17 40.01 12.52
C GLN A 1114 4.47 41.47 12.92
N GLN A 1115 3.45 42.28 13.21
CA GLN A 1115 3.62 43.70 13.59
C GLN A 1115 4.43 43.89 14.87
N ARG A 1116 4.43 42.91 15.80
CA ARG A 1116 5.25 42.94 17.03
C ARG A 1116 6.76 42.85 16.79
N TYR A 1117 7.18 42.39 15.61
CA TYR A 1117 8.59 42.17 15.27
C TYR A 1117 9.13 43.17 14.24
N VAL A 1118 8.23 43.79 13.47
CA VAL A 1118 8.60 44.82 12.47
C VAL A 1118 8.86 46.20 13.12
N GLN A 1119 8.38 46.43 14.35
CA GLN A 1119 8.58 47.72 15.06
C GLN A 1119 9.83 47.80 15.96
N GLY A 1120 10.68 46.76 15.99
CA GLY A 1120 11.88 46.71 16.83
C GLY A 1120 11.60 46.19 18.23
#